data_AF-A0A8D8ZK95-F1
#
_entry.id   AF-A0A8D8ZK95-F1
#
_cell.length_a   1.000
_cell.length_b   1.000
_cell.length_c   1.000
_cell.angle_alpha   90.00
_cell.angle_beta   90.00
_cell.angle_gamma   90.00
#
_symmetry.space_group_name_H-M   'P 1'
#
loop_
_entity.id
_entity.type
_entity.pdbx_description
1 polymer ?
#
loop_
_entity_poly.entity_id
_entity_poly.type
_entity_poly.pdbx_seq_one_letter_code
_entity_poly.pdbx_strand_id
1 'polypeptide(L)'
;KERMEKMEEEAKKKLEEVKQEQEQTVDSLRNVVEELKKELSSVNETQLEKTKTIQTLELEKGDLERKAATLEEKLTASSEQKHKLENDIAQLMDNSSDSSEKLAKLNQDLREKETLLESTVETFNQKLQHLERQEQEMKQKLDLQSEEAAQNVKELKTKLEEMSNREKDLDLKLAHTNENLAKTETELKERLGEIEQEKKTIHELEMSLKSVENKEKDASDRVEKLEKEKIELEKKLEVEIKLKEEFEVANKNESSVVDSLKKKIAESEKMIVEFNEKVTKATEENNQLKVSNEEIEKRNEKLATDIRNMNEENEKKIKQLETKCEEMIKQMSLGDEEKNGKLNEINTLLSEKEKIIEQLSKDVRENSEAKTQLEESLQQKSKALEDSQAKYQEALTASEKQITELTGSVESYTKSLTEKTEELKTVNEAIARLQAEQNNQQGDLKEKTNVLAEQENKIKQLSEALESVGDEKSKLDGVIKELKIDRDKLSDELKQKTVRIDELSNTNEELAKLKTLLQDNQKTIEAIIGEKDKFKVALSEKDEEIKKMIADKEHNEKEFVKMRDAKKQLEEKNDDLLDLSHELESAKQGLDSYVEEIRGLKESLNGRAEDMKTLSEEKTRLEKEMETMQEKLEAEERSAKRAVFLESQLEKSNKLIKQLTAVTTEQKERADKMEATLKAQAESETENVTLKRTVTELKAALQEAEAKSAATSSNTVELDQLRSKLCSLERDRTRLEQDKTRLETQVTELKQTKSTTATSNTSSSSVASNGVKEQGAGDTSDVAKLIEEKDFAESQVNFLNSIIADQQRSLEELKSTVKELETNSRTGIIGAVSSEGKVVAGTRVITPRLFCDICDIFDAHDTDDCPRQAGGDDSPPLEQSHVLPRNHERPYCDTCEMFGHDTADCNDEETF
;
A
#
# COMPACT_ATOMS: atom_id res chain seq x y z
N LYS A 1 4.70 9.20 -54.66
CA LYS A 1 5.33 8.24 -53.73
C LYS A 1 6.18 8.96 -52.68
N GLU A 2 7.38 9.45 -53.02
CA GLU A 2 8.38 10.01 -52.07
C GLU A 2 7.85 10.94 -50.97
N ARG A 3 6.91 11.84 -51.30
CA ARG A 3 6.33 12.77 -50.33
C ARG A 3 5.47 12.07 -49.26
N MET A 4 4.81 10.96 -49.58
CA MET A 4 4.12 10.11 -48.61
C MET A 4 5.11 9.32 -47.76
N GLU A 5 6.13 8.75 -48.40
CA GLU A 5 7.19 7.99 -47.71
C GLU A 5 7.92 8.87 -46.69
N LYS A 6 8.27 10.12 -47.05
CA LYS A 6 8.83 11.10 -46.09
C LYS A 6 7.88 11.51 -44.97
N MET A 7 6.58 11.65 -45.23
CA MET A 7 5.61 11.95 -44.17
C MET A 7 5.40 10.77 -43.22
N GLU A 8 5.43 9.52 -43.72
CA GLU A 8 5.41 8.33 -42.86
C GLU A 8 6.71 8.20 -42.05
N GLU A 9 7.87 8.51 -42.64
CA GLU A 9 9.17 8.50 -41.96
C GLU A 9 9.26 9.59 -40.87
N GLU A 10 8.80 10.82 -41.16
CA GLU A 10 8.64 11.87 -40.13
C GLU A 10 7.65 11.48 -39.04
N ALA A 11 6.54 10.82 -39.37
CA ALA A 11 5.54 10.38 -38.40
C ALA A 11 6.09 9.27 -37.49
N LYS A 12 6.81 8.29 -38.05
CA LYS A 12 7.53 7.25 -37.28
C LYS A 12 8.58 7.87 -36.37
N LYS A 13 9.37 8.82 -36.88
CA LYS A 13 10.40 9.52 -36.08
C LYS A 13 9.79 10.27 -34.90
N LYS A 14 8.72 11.03 -35.13
CA LYS A 14 7.98 11.75 -34.06
C LYS A 14 7.33 10.81 -33.05
N LEU A 15 6.81 9.66 -33.51
CA LEU A 15 6.26 8.64 -32.61
C LEU A 15 7.35 8.05 -31.70
N GLU A 16 8.55 7.80 -32.22
CA GLU A 16 9.68 7.27 -31.44
C GLU A 16 10.26 8.33 -30.48
N GLU A 17 10.33 9.60 -30.91
CA GLU A 17 10.69 10.73 -30.05
C GLU A 17 9.71 10.85 -28.86
N VAL A 18 8.40 10.79 -29.11
CA VAL A 18 7.37 10.82 -28.06
C VAL A 18 7.45 9.61 -27.12
N LYS A 19 7.76 8.41 -27.63
CA LYS A 19 8.01 7.25 -26.75
C LYS A 19 9.21 7.49 -25.84
N GLN A 20 10.33 7.99 -26.36
CA GLN A 20 11.53 8.24 -25.55
C GLN A 20 11.28 9.32 -24.49
N GLU A 21 10.55 10.39 -24.82
CA GLU A 21 10.11 11.39 -23.82
C GLU A 21 9.20 10.76 -22.75
N GLN A 22 8.28 9.87 -23.15
CA GLN A 22 7.37 9.18 -22.23
C GLN A 22 8.10 8.18 -21.31
N GLU A 23 9.05 7.42 -21.84
CA GLU A 23 9.87 6.45 -21.12
C GLU A 23 10.80 7.15 -20.12
N GLN A 24 11.50 8.21 -20.54
CA GLN A 24 12.27 9.08 -19.65
C GLN A 24 11.41 9.73 -18.55
N THR A 25 10.17 10.12 -18.89
CA THR A 25 9.23 10.65 -17.88
C THR A 25 8.84 9.58 -16.86
N VAL A 26 8.56 8.35 -17.31
CA VAL A 26 8.22 7.22 -16.42
C VAL A 26 9.39 6.88 -15.49
N ASP A 27 10.61 6.80 -15.99
CA ASP A 27 11.78 6.55 -15.14
C ASP A 27 12.08 7.70 -14.17
N SER A 28 11.86 8.96 -14.58
CA SER A 28 11.96 10.10 -13.67
C SER A 28 10.97 10.02 -12.50
N LEU A 29 9.73 9.61 -12.77
CA LEU A 29 8.69 9.40 -11.76
C LEU A 29 9.00 8.19 -10.88
N ARG A 30 9.57 7.11 -11.46
CA ARG A 30 9.98 5.90 -10.76
C ARG A 30 11.04 6.21 -9.71
N ASN A 31 12.07 6.99 -10.08
CA ASN A 31 13.13 7.44 -9.17
C ASN A 31 12.57 8.29 -8.03
N VAL A 32 11.69 9.26 -8.33
CA VAL A 32 11.04 10.11 -7.30
C VAL A 32 10.17 9.27 -6.35
N VAL A 33 9.45 8.27 -6.84
CA VAL A 33 8.67 7.34 -6.00
C VAL A 33 9.58 6.46 -5.11
N GLU A 34 10.77 6.09 -5.58
CA GLU A 34 11.73 5.31 -4.81
C GLU A 34 12.43 6.16 -3.73
N GLU A 35 12.74 7.42 -4.04
CA GLU A 35 13.29 8.40 -3.10
C GLU A 35 12.28 8.77 -2.00
N LEU A 36 11.03 9.06 -2.37
CA LEU A 36 9.93 9.28 -1.41
C LEU A 36 9.66 8.06 -0.51
N LYS A 37 9.78 6.82 -1.03
CA LYS A 37 9.70 5.61 -0.18
C LYS A 37 10.84 5.54 0.83
N LYS A 38 12.04 5.96 0.45
CA LYS A 38 13.24 5.96 1.30
C LYS A 38 13.12 7.01 2.41
N GLU A 39 12.62 8.20 2.10
CA GLU A 39 12.28 9.23 3.09
C GLU A 39 11.16 8.74 4.04
N LEU A 40 10.09 8.15 3.51
CA LEU A 40 9.01 7.58 4.32
C LEU A 40 9.52 6.48 5.27
N SER A 41 10.53 5.70 4.85
CA SER A 41 11.17 4.70 5.71
C SER A 41 11.92 5.34 6.88
N SER A 42 12.75 6.37 6.64
CA SER A 42 13.51 7.03 7.71
C SER A 42 12.61 7.85 8.65
N VAL A 43 11.50 8.41 8.16
CA VAL A 43 10.47 9.04 8.99
C VAL A 43 9.80 8.01 9.91
N ASN A 44 9.45 6.81 9.40
CA ASN A 44 8.90 5.74 10.23
C ASN A 44 9.91 5.22 11.27
N GLU A 45 11.19 5.05 10.91
CA GLU A 45 12.23 4.62 11.86
C GLU A 45 12.46 5.67 12.95
N THR A 46 12.56 6.95 12.60
CA THR A 46 12.72 8.03 13.60
C THR A 46 11.48 8.25 14.45
N GLN A 47 10.27 8.05 13.91
CA GLN A 47 9.03 8.04 14.69
C GLN A 47 8.99 6.86 15.69
N LEU A 48 9.42 5.67 15.26
CA LEU A 48 9.53 4.50 16.14
C LEU A 48 10.59 4.72 17.24
N GLU A 49 11.70 5.38 16.92
CA GLU A 49 12.73 5.75 17.90
C GLU A 49 12.20 6.76 18.93
N LYS A 50 11.54 7.84 18.48
CA LYS A 50 10.86 8.81 19.36
C LYS A 50 9.77 8.18 20.22
N THR A 51 9.04 7.19 19.70
CA THR A 51 8.00 6.47 20.47
C THR A 51 8.60 5.69 21.64
N LYS A 52 9.75 5.04 21.45
CA LYS A 52 10.47 4.34 22.54
C LYS A 52 10.97 5.33 23.61
N THR A 53 11.49 6.50 23.20
CA THR A 53 11.99 7.47 24.18
C THR A 53 10.85 8.11 24.99
N ILE A 54 9.68 8.36 24.39
CA ILE A 54 8.47 8.78 25.10
C ILE A 54 8.08 7.72 26.15
N GLN A 55 7.94 6.45 25.76
CA GLN A 55 7.61 5.36 26.71
C GLN A 55 8.64 5.22 27.85
N THR A 56 9.92 5.51 27.56
CA THR A 56 10.98 5.49 28.59
C THR A 56 10.81 6.66 29.57
N LEU A 57 10.53 7.87 29.07
CA LEU A 57 10.29 9.05 29.90
C LEU A 57 9.00 8.95 30.71
N GLU A 58 7.95 8.28 30.20
CA GLU A 58 6.72 7.98 30.93
C GLU A 58 6.98 7.05 32.13
N LEU A 59 7.83 6.03 31.94
CA LEU A 59 8.26 5.13 33.03
C LEU A 59 9.10 5.89 34.07
N GLU A 60 10.07 6.70 33.64
CA GLU A 60 10.89 7.53 34.54
C GLU A 60 10.04 8.54 35.32
N LYS A 61 9.06 9.17 34.68
CA LYS A 61 8.07 10.04 35.32
C LYS A 61 7.30 9.31 36.41
N GLY A 62 6.69 8.16 36.10
CA GLY A 62 5.93 7.38 37.09
C GLY A 62 6.79 6.88 38.26
N ASP A 63 8.08 6.66 38.02
CA ASP A 63 9.06 6.33 39.05
C ASP A 63 9.46 7.53 39.92
N LEU A 64 9.48 8.75 39.35
CA LEU A 64 9.69 10.01 40.08
C LEU A 64 8.45 10.40 40.89
N GLU A 65 7.24 10.23 40.35
CA GLU A 65 5.98 10.46 41.06
C GLU A 65 5.84 9.54 42.29
N ARG A 66 6.17 8.24 42.14
CA ARG A 66 6.25 7.32 43.29
C ARG A 66 7.30 7.75 44.32
N LYS A 67 8.46 8.25 43.89
CA LYS A 67 9.49 8.78 44.82
C LYS A 67 8.99 10.03 45.55
N ALA A 68 8.31 10.96 44.86
CA ALA A 68 7.73 12.15 45.45
C ALA A 68 6.68 11.81 46.53
N ALA A 69 5.73 10.92 46.24
CA ALA A 69 4.73 10.47 47.21
C ALA A 69 5.38 9.86 48.47
N THR A 70 6.40 9.02 48.33
CA THR A 70 7.14 8.46 49.50
C THR A 70 8.03 9.46 50.24
N LEU A 71 8.21 10.68 49.72
CA LEU A 71 8.88 11.79 50.42
C LEU A 71 7.85 12.68 51.13
N GLU A 72 6.68 12.92 50.53
CA GLU A 72 5.55 13.60 51.18
C GLU A 72 5.03 12.80 52.39
N GLU A 73 4.90 11.48 52.26
CA GLU A 73 4.50 10.60 53.37
C GLU A 73 5.52 10.62 54.53
N LYS A 74 6.83 10.72 54.21
CA LYS A 74 7.88 10.89 55.23
C LYS A 74 7.87 12.29 55.84
N LEU A 75 7.53 13.32 55.07
CA LEU A 75 7.43 14.70 55.54
C LEU A 75 6.24 14.88 56.49
N THR A 76 5.09 14.30 56.15
CA THR A 76 3.90 14.27 57.02
C THR A 76 4.15 13.46 58.29
N ALA A 77 4.75 12.27 58.19
CA ALA A 77 5.15 11.49 59.37
C ALA A 77 6.15 12.24 60.27
N SER A 78 7.10 12.97 59.67
CA SER A 78 8.05 13.81 60.42
C SER A 78 7.39 15.03 61.06
N SER A 79 6.38 15.61 60.40
CA SER A 79 5.56 16.71 60.93
C SER A 79 4.71 16.24 62.13
N GLU A 80 4.09 15.07 62.05
CA GLU A 80 3.41 14.46 63.20
C GLU A 80 4.35 14.16 64.37
N GLN A 81 5.55 13.64 64.10
CA GLN A 81 6.55 13.44 65.15
C GLN A 81 7.01 14.75 65.78
N LYS A 82 7.17 15.82 64.99
CA LYS A 82 7.43 17.17 65.48
C LYS A 82 6.29 17.65 66.40
N HIS A 83 5.03 17.56 65.99
CA HIS A 83 3.89 17.97 66.82
C HIS A 83 3.68 17.10 68.08
N LYS A 84 4.05 15.82 68.04
CA LYS A 84 4.09 14.96 69.24
C LYS A 84 5.17 15.45 70.21
N LEU A 85 6.39 15.66 69.73
CA LEU A 85 7.49 16.21 70.54
C LEU A 85 7.17 17.60 71.09
N GLU A 86 6.56 18.50 70.33
CA GLU A 86 6.13 19.83 70.79
C GLU A 86 5.11 19.75 71.93
N ASN A 87 4.15 18.81 71.86
CA ASN A 87 3.22 18.53 72.97
C ASN A 87 3.92 17.92 74.18
N ASP A 88 4.82 16.96 73.99
CA ASP A 88 5.59 16.34 75.07
C ASP A 88 6.48 17.37 75.78
N ILE A 89 7.09 18.28 75.03
CA ILE A 89 7.87 19.42 75.55
C ILE A 89 6.97 20.38 76.33
N ALA A 90 5.77 20.70 75.84
CA ALA A 90 4.81 21.53 76.59
C ALA A 90 4.39 20.86 77.91
N GLN A 91 4.06 19.57 77.90
CA GLN A 91 3.72 18.81 79.11
C GLN A 91 4.89 18.69 80.10
N LEU A 92 6.13 18.62 79.60
CA LEU A 92 7.35 18.65 80.43
C LEU A 92 7.62 20.05 81.02
N MET A 93 7.30 21.14 80.30
CA MET A 93 7.39 22.50 80.84
C MET A 93 6.35 22.77 81.94
N ASP A 94 5.14 22.19 81.82
CA ASP A 94 4.14 22.21 82.90
C ASP A 94 4.55 21.34 84.12
N ASN A 95 5.50 20.39 83.95
CA ASN A 95 5.80 19.36 84.97
C ASN A 95 7.30 19.10 85.21
N SER A 96 8.10 20.10 85.63
CA SER A 96 9.13 19.93 86.69
C SER A 96 10.00 21.17 86.96
N SER A 97 10.48 21.30 88.19
CA SER A 97 11.31 22.43 88.67
C SER A 97 12.81 22.24 88.47
N ASP A 98 13.26 21.62 87.37
CA ASP A 98 14.66 21.23 87.15
C ASP A 98 15.08 21.45 85.67
N SER A 99 14.68 22.61 85.13
CA SER A 99 14.46 22.79 83.69
C SER A 99 15.62 23.40 82.90
N SER A 100 16.60 24.04 83.55
CA SER A 100 17.60 24.88 82.87
C SER A 100 18.50 24.13 81.87
N GLU A 101 19.18 23.07 82.30
CA GLU A 101 20.22 22.40 81.50
C GLU A 101 19.63 21.55 80.37
N LYS A 102 18.42 20.99 80.58
CA LYS A 102 17.65 20.30 79.53
C LYS A 102 17.14 21.28 78.47
N LEU A 103 16.60 22.44 78.85
CA LEU A 103 16.18 23.47 77.88
C LEU A 103 17.35 24.01 77.07
N ALA A 104 18.52 24.22 77.68
CA ALA A 104 19.71 24.65 76.94
C ALA A 104 20.08 23.64 75.83
N LYS A 105 20.08 22.35 76.15
CA LYS A 105 20.39 21.28 75.19
C LYS A 105 19.30 21.11 74.13
N LEU A 106 18.03 21.13 74.53
CA LEU A 106 16.88 21.04 73.64
C LEU A 106 16.83 22.21 72.63
N ASN A 107 17.16 23.44 73.06
CA ASN A 107 17.26 24.61 72.18
C ASN A 107 18.46 24.51 71.22
N GLN A 108 19.53 23.80 71.58
CA GLN A 108 20.63 23.50 70.65
C GLN A 108 20.21 22.45 69.63
N ASP A 109 19.64 21.32 70.06
CA ASP A 109 19.08 20.28 69.17
C ASP A 109 18.05 20.87 68.18
N LEU A 110 17.27 21.86 68.62
CA LEU A 110 16.26 22.55 67.81
C LEU A 110 16.91 23.45 66.75
N ARG A 111 17.97 24.21 67.08
CA ARG A 111 18.76 25.00 66.11
C ARG A 111 19.54 24.15 65.11
N GLU A 112 20.07 23.02 65.56
CA GLU A 112 20.73 22.04 64.68
C GLU A 112 19.71 21.40 63.72
N LYS A 113 18.43 21.27 64.12
CA LYS A 113 17.34 20.86 63.21
C LYS A 113 16.83 22.00 62.32
N GLU A 114 16.77 23.25 62.79
CA GLU A 114 16.40 24.40 61.95
C GLU A 114 17.40 24.60 60.81
N THR A 115 18.70 24.61 61.12
CA THR A 115 19.76 24.74 60.09
C THR A 115 19.82 23.56 59.12
N LEU A 116 19.52 22.33 59.60
CA LEU A 116 19.38 21.17 58.71
C LEU A 116 18.12 21.27 57.82
N LEU A 117 17.03 21.84 58.33
CA LEU A 117 15.80 22.08 57.56
C LEU A 117 16.02 23.16 56.50
N GLU A 118 16.68 24.27 56.83
CA GLU A 118 17.06 25.32 55.87
C GLU A 118 17.93 24.75 54.75
N SER A 119 18.96 23.95 55.07
CA SER A 119 19.77 23.24 54.08
C SER A 119 18.96 22.29 53.19
N THR A 120 17.93 21.63 53.75
CA THR A 120 17.04 20.72 53.00
C THR A 120 16.09 21.50 52.09
N VAL A 121 15.57 22.65 52.53
CA VAL A 121 14.72 23.54 51.72
C VAL A 121 15.52 24.18 50.59
N GLU A 122 16.75 24.64 50.85
CA GLU A 122 17.59 25.28 49.85
C GLU A 122 18.03 24.29 48.76
N THR A 123 18.38 23.05 49.13
CA THR A 123 18.66 21.97 48.16
C THR A 123 17.40 21.45 47.44
N PHE A 124 16.20 21.64 48.00
CA PHE A 124 14.94 21.39 47.30
C PHE A 124 14.65 22.50 46.26
N ASN A 125 14.80 23.77 46.64
CA ASN A 125 14.60 24.92 45.74
C ASN A 125 15.58 24.89 44.54
N GLN A 126 16.84 24.49 44.75
CA GLN A 126 17.81 24.29 43.66
C GLN A 126 17.38 23.19 42.69
N LYS A 127 16.74 22.11 43.18
CA LYS A 127 16.16 21.06 42.31
C LYS A 127 14.90 21.53 41.60
N LEU A 128 14.08 22.36 42.24
CA LEU A 128 12.89 22.94 41.62
C LEU A 128 13.28 23.82 40.42
N GLN A 129 14.22 24.74 40.60
CA GLN A 129 14.74 25.58 39.50
C GLN A 129 15.40 24.76 38.37
N HIS A 130 16.05 23.65 38.69
CA HIS A 130 16.60 22.73 37.68
C HIS A 130 15.48 22.04 36.87
N LEU A 131 14.40 21.63 37.52
CA LEU A 131 13.24 21.00 36.86
C LEU A 131 12.45 22.02 36.02
N GLU A 132 12.19 23.22 36.54
CA GLU A 132 11.56 24.33 35.81
C GLU A 132 12.36 24.68 34.55
N ARG A 133 13.69 24.72 34.64
CA ARG A 133 14.56 24.93 33.49
C ARG A 133 14.49 23.79 32.47
N GLN A 134 14.48 22.53 32.93
CA GLN A 134 14.32 21.38 32.04
C GLN A 134 12.93 21.35 31.37
N GLU A 135 11.88 21.78 32.05
CA GLU A 135 10.55 21.95 31.46
C GLU A 135 10.57 23.01 30.34
N GLN A 136 11.17 24.18 30.58
CA GLN A 136 11.35 25.21 29.55
C GLN A 136 12.16 24.71 28.35
N GLU A 137 13.30 24.06 28.57
CA GLU A 137 14.15 23.51 27.50
C GLU A 137 13.48 22.37 26.72
N MET A 138 12.54 21.62 27.33
CA MET A 138 11.73 20.61 26.64
C MET A 138 10.57 21.24 25.87
N LYS A 139 9.91 22.25 26.43
CA LYS A 139 8.80 22.98 25.81
C LYS A 139 9.26 23.72 24.54
N GLN A 140 10.39 24.42 24.62
CA GLN A 140 10.98 25.11 23.48
C GLN A 140 11.38 24.15 22.33
N LYS A 141 11.79 22.91 22.65
CA LYS A 141 12.03 21.85 21.65
C LYS A 141 10.75 21.30 21.04
N LEU A 142 9.65 21.26 21.80
CA LEU A 142 8.34 20.84 21.31
C LEU A 142 7.76 21.89 20.35
N ASP A 143 7.88 23.17 20.69
CA ASP A 143 7.44 24.29 19.85
C ASP A 143 8.20 24.30 18.51
N LEU A 144 9.54 24.16 18.54
CA LEU A 144 10.36 24.03 17.33
C LEU A 144 9.96 22.84 16.45
N GLN A 145 9.72 21.66 17.03
CA GLN A 145 9.25 20.49 16.25
C GLN A 145 7.82 20.68 15.72
N SER A 146 6.99 21.50 16.37
CA SER A 146 5.67 21.87 15.86
C SER A 146 5.77 22.81 14.66
N GLU A 147 6.73 23.74 14.63
CA GLU A 147 6.98 24.59 13.45
C GLU A 147 7.57 23.78 12.29
N GLU A 148 8.56 22.91 12.51
CA GLU A 148 9.08 21.98 11.49
C GLU A 148 7.96 21.12 10.89
N ALA A 149 7.10 20.54 11.74
CA ALA A 149 5.97 19.73 11.29
C ALA A 149 4.96 20.55 10.47
N ALA A 150 4.62 21.77 10.90
CA ALA A 150 3.73 22.67 10.17
C ALA A 150 4.31 23.09 8.81
N GLN A 151 5.62 23.32 8.74
CA GLN A 151 6.32 23.68 7.50
C GLN A 151 6.39 22.50 6.52
N ASN A 152 6.69 21.29 7.00
CA ASN A 152 6.66 20.06 6.20
C ASN A 152 5.26 19.76 5.64
N VAL A 153 4.20 19.92 6.45
CA VAL A 153 2.81 19.80 5.98
C VAL A 153 2.47 20.84 4.92
N LYS A 154 3.04 22.03 5.00
CA LYS A 154 2.85 23.11 4.01
C LYS A 154 3.50 22.78 2.67
N GLU A 155 4.72 22.23 2.67
CA GLU A 155 5.39 21.73 1.46
C GLU A 155 4.67 20.53 0.82
N LEU A 156 4.26 19.56 1.63
CA LEU A 156 3.51 18.40 1.14
C LEU A 156 2.20 18.83 0.47
N LYS A 157 1.55 19.88 1.00
CA LYS A 157 0.35 20.45 0.41
C LYS A 157 0.62 21.16 -0.93
N THR A 158 1.71 21.92 -1.08
CA THR A 158 2.05 22.53 -2.37
C THR A 158 2.44 21.49 -3.41
N LYS A 159 3.25 20.47 -3.03
CA LYS A 159 3.59 19.33 -3.89
C LYS A 159 2.35 18.55 -4.36
N LEU A 160 1.36 18.37 -3.49
CA LEU A 160 0.07 17.73 -3.83
C LEU A 160 -0.75 18.57 -4.82
N GLU A 161 -0.76 19.90 -4.66
CA GLU A 161 -1.50 20.82 -5.54
C GLU A 161 -0.83 20.95 -6.92
N GLU A 162 0.50 20.93 -6.99
CA GLU A 162 1.27 20.79 -8.23
C GLU A 162 0.95 19.47 -8.96
N MET A 163 0.94 18.34 -8.24
CA MET A 163 0.58 17.03 -8.80
C MET A 163 -0.86 16.99 -9.34
N SER A 164 -1.83 17.55 -8.61
CA SER A 164 -3.22 17.66 -9.10
C SER A 164 -3.35 18.55 -10.34
N ASN A 165 -2.50 19.56 -10.49
CA ASN A 165 -2.48 20.39 -11.70
C ASN A 165 -1.76 19.68 -12.87
N ARG A 166 -0.76 18.85 -12.60
CA ARG A 166 -0.11 17.97 -13.58
C ARG A 166 -1.04 16.89 -14.10
N GLU A 167 -1.88 16.32 -13.24
CA GLU A 167 -2.93 15.35 -13.58
C GLU A 167 -3.93 15.96 -14.59
N LYS A 168 -4.46 17.16 -14.32
CA LYS A 168 -5.36 17.89 -15.24
C LYS A 168 -4.73 18.21 -16.61
N ASP A 169 -3.43 18.52 -16.64
CA ASP A 169 -2.67 18.74 -17.88
C ASP A 169 -2.52 17.45 -18.71
N LEU A 170 -2.38 16.30 -18.04
CA LEU A 170 -2.37 14.98 -18.69
C LEU A 170 -3.76 14.56 -19.19
N ASP A 171 -4.82 14.80 -18.43
CA ASP A 171 -6.21 14.55 -18.85
C ASP A 171 -6.59 15.38 -20.10
N LEU A 172 -6.21 16.66 -20.15
CA LEU A 172 -6.43 17.51 -21.33
C LEU A 172 -5.68 16.99 -22.56
N LYS A 173 -4.46 16.45 -22.37
CA LYS A 173 -3.68 15.83 -23.45
C LYS A 173 -4.30 14.52 -23.92
N LEU A 174 -4.77 13.68 -23.00
CA LEU A 174 -5.52 12.45 -23.32
C LEU A 174 -6.84 12.74 -24.03
N ALA A 175 -7.57 13.78 -23.64
CA ALA A 175 -8.77 14.22 -24.34
C ALA A 175 -8.45 14.60 -25.80
N HIS A 176 -7.38 15.36 -26.03
CA HIS A 176 -6.99 15.79 -27.37
C HIS A 176 -6.41 14.67 -28.24
N THR A 177 -5.64 13.73 -27.69
CA THR A 177 -5.18 12.55 -28.46
C THR A 177 -6.33 11.64 -28.84
N ASN A 178 -7.31 11.42 -27.95
CA ASN A 178 -8.53 10.68 -28.25
C ASN A 178 -9.40 11.40 -29.31
N GLU A 179 -9.51 12.73 -29.26
CA GLU A 179 -10.21 13.52 -30.28
C GLU A 179 -9.55 13.38 -31.66
N ASN A 180 -8.21 13.36 -31.72
CA ASN A 180 -7.48 13.20 -32.96
C ASN A 180 -7.49 11.75 -33.48
N LEU A 181 -7.51 10.75 -32.59
CA LEU A 181 -7.73 9.34 -32.95
C LEU A 181 -9.13 9.11 -33.53
N ALA A 182 -10.15 9.76 -32.96
CA ALA A 182 -11.52 9.69 -33.51
C ALA A 182 -11.60 10.27 -34.94
N LYS A 183 -10.85 11.35 -35.24
CA LYS A 183 -10.76 11.93 -36.58
C LYS A 183 -10.09 10.98 -37.58
N THR A 184 -8.94 10.39 -37.23
CA THR A 184 -8.26 9.43 -38.12
C THR A 184 -9.08 8.15 -38.30
N GLU A 185 -9.83 7.71 -37.29
CA GLU A 185 -10.83 6.65 -37.44
C GLU A 185 -11.95 7.00 -38.44
N THR A 186 -12.44 8.24 -38.45
CA THR A 186 -13.45 8.66 -39.45
C THR A 186 -12.86 8.74 -40.86
N GLU A 187 -11.66 9.32 -41.03
CA GLU A 187 -10.96 9.36 -42.31
C GLU A 187 -10.69 7.95 -42.87
N LEU A 188 -10.28 7.00 -42.02
CA LEU A 188 -10.10 5.59 -42.40
C LEU A 188 -11.41 4.91 -42.81
N LYS A 189 -12.53 5.23 -42.15
CA LYS A 189 -13.86 4.70 -42.52
C LYS A 189 -14.34 5.26 -43.86
N GLU A 190 -14.07 6.54 -44.16
CA GLU A 190 -14.34 7.14 -45.47
C GLU A 190 -13.47 6.51 -46.56
N ARG A 191 -12.16 6.34 -46.34
CA ARG A 191 -11.25 5.64 -47.27
C ARG A 191 -11.65 4.19 -47.55
N LEU A 192 -12.13 3.46 -46.54
CA LEU A 192 -12.67 2.11 -46.74
C LEU A 192 -13.96 2.14 -47.58
N GLY A 193 -14.78 3.18 -47.44
CA GLY A 193 -15.97 3.39 -48.29
C GLY A 193 -15.61 3.65 -49.75
N GLU A 194 -14.61 4.50 -50.03
CA GLU A 194 -14.07 4.74 -51.38
C GLU A 194 -13.57 3.44 -52.02
N ILE A 195 -12.71 2.69 -51.32
CA ILE A 195 -12.16 1.40 -51.79
C ILE A 195 -13.27 0.38 -52.06
N GLU A 196 -14.33 0.34 -51.25
CA GLU A 196 -15.48 -0.54 -51.44
C GLU A 196 -16.41 -0.10 -52.59
N GLN A 197 -16.29 1.14 -53.06
CA GLN A 197 -16.91 1.65 -54.28
C GLN A 197 -16.04 1.34 -55.52
N GLU A 198 -14.73 1.54 -55.43
CA GLU A 198 -13.77 1.20 -56.51
C GLU A 198 -13.79 -0.29 -56.86
N LYS A 199 -13.90 -1.18 -55.86
CA LYS A 199 -14.09 -2.63 -56.10
C LYS A 199 -15.33 -2.94 -56.94
N LYS A 200 -16.43 -2.18 -56.80
CA LYS A 200 -17.67 -2.39 -57.55
C LYS A 200 -17.49 -1.95 -59.01
N THR A 201 -16.88 -0.79 -59.24
CA THR A 201 -16.58 -0.34 -60.60
C THR A 201 -15.57 -1.25 -61.30
N ILE A 202 -14.57 -1.78 -60.58
CA ILE A 202 -13.66 -2.81 -61.11
C ILE A 202 -14.45 -4.06 -61.51
N HIS A 203 -15.39 -4.54 -60.69
CA HIS A 203 -16.18 -5.73 -61.01
C HIS A 203 -17.13 -5.51 -62.21
N GLU A 204 -17.72 -4.32 -62.34
CA GLU A 204 -18.52 -3.95 -63.52
C GLU A 204 -17.67 -3.88 -64.80
N LEU A 205 -16.42 -3.43 -64.70
CA LEU A 205 -15.43 -3.47 -65.78
C LEU A 205 -14.99 -4.91 -66.11
N GLU A 206 -14.75 -5.78 -65.12
CA GLU A 206 -14.45 -7.22 -65.33
C GLU A 206 -15.59 -7.94 -66.09
N MET A 207 -16.84 -7.68 -65.72
CA MET A 207 -18.01 -8.22 -66.40
C MET A 207 -18.12 -7.70 -67.85
N SER A 208 -17.81 -6.42 -68.05
CA SER A 208 -17.80 -5.80 -69.39
C SER A 208 -16.68 -6.36 -70.27
N LEU A 209 -15.49 -6.56 -69.72
CA LEU A 209 -14.32 -7.10 -70.41
C LEU A 209 -14.56 -8.56 -70.83
N LYS A 210 -15.16 -9.39 -69.97
CA LYS A 210 -15.66 -10.73 -70.36
C LYS A 210 -16.69 -10.69 -71.51
N SER A 211 -17.51 -9.64 -71.60
CA SER A 211 -18.41 -9.47 -72.74
C SER A 211 -17.68 -9.06 -74.03
N VAL A 212 -16.46 -8.53 -73.95
CA VAL A 212 -15.60 -8.23 -75.11
C VAL A 212 -14.83 -9.48 -75.54
N GLU A 213 -14.20 -10.20 -74.61
CA GLU A 213 -13.48 -11.47 -74.87
C GLU A 213 -14.35 -12.49 -75.65
N ASN A 214 -15.62 -12.63 -75.27
CA ASN A 214 -16.55 -13.52 -75.97
C ASN A 214 -16.86 -13.06 -77.41
N LYS A 215 -16.95 -11.73 -77.66
CA LYS A 215 -17.16 -11.18 -79.01
C LYS A 215 -15.91 -11.30 -79.88
N GLU A 216 -14.72 -11.12 -79.28
CA GLU A 216 -13.44 -11.34 -79.94
C GLU A 216 -13.30 -12.80 -80.39
N LYS A 217 -13.69 -13.74 -79.52
CA LYS A 217 -13.75 -15.16 -79.87
C LYS A 217 -14.74 -15.45 -81.00
N ASP A 218 -15.97 -14.94 -80.93
CA ASP A 218 -16.97 -15.09 -82.01
C ASP A 218 -16.47 -14.51 -83.35
N ALA A 219 -15.68 -13.44 -83.31
CA ALA A 219 -15.03 -12.87 -84.48
C ALA A 219 -13.87 -13.74 -84.99
N SER A 220 -13.05 -14.30 -84.11
CA SER A 220 -11.93 -15.20 -84.43
C SER A 220 -12.40 -16.50 -85.10
N ASP A 221 -13.41 -17.16 -84.51
CA ASP A 221 -14.05 -18.36 -85.08
C ASP A 221 -14.65 -18.07 -86.48
N ARG A 222 -15.09 -16.83 -86.72
CA ARG A 222 -15.61 -16.37 -88.02
C ARG A 222 -14.50 -16.04 -89.03
N VAL A 223 -13.35 -15.52 -88.60
CA VAL A 223 -12.17 -15.35 -89.45
C VAL A 223 -11.62 -16.70 -89.89
N GLU A 224 -11.48 -17.65 -88.96
CA GLU A 224 -10.99 -19.02 -89.26
C GLU A 224 -11.90 -19.75 -90.28
N LYS A 225 -13.21 -19.47 -90.23
CA LYS A 225 -14.17 -19.96 -91.24
C LYS A 225 -13.97 -19.31 -92.62
N LEU A 226 -13.78 -17.99 -92.68
CA LEU A 226 -13.53 -17.27 -93.94
C LEU A 226 -12.19 -17.68 -94.59
N GLU A 227 -11.16 -17.95 -93.78
CA GLU A 227 -9.88 -18.48 -94.26
C GLU A 227 -10.05 -19.85 -94.94
N LYS A 228 -10.89 -20.72 -94.37
CA LYS A 228 -11.25 -22.04 -94.97
C LYS A 228 -12.02 -21.89 -96.29
N GLU A 229 -12.99 -20.96 -96.36
CA GLU A 229 -13.75 -20.67 -97.58
C GLU A 229 -12.85 -20.10 -98.69
N LYS A 230 -11.91 -19.21 -98.35
CA LYS A 230 -10.87 -18.68 -99.24
C LYS A 230 -9.98 -19.78 -99.83
N ILE A 231 -9.45 -20.69 -99.00
CA ILE A 231 -8.63 -21.83 -99.44
C ILE A 231 -9.41 -22.75 -100.40
N GLU A 232 -10.73 -22.87 -100.24
CA GLU A 232 -11.57 -23.65 -101.15
C GLU A 232 -11.81 -22.94 -102.50
N LEU A 233 -11.84 -21.60 -102.51
CA LEU A 233 -11.92 -20.80 -103.74
C LEU A 233 -10.59 -20.79 -104.51
N GLU A 234 -9.46 -20.66 -103.82
CA GLU A 234 -8.12 -20.76 -104.42
C GLU A 234 -7.92 -22.12 -105.13
N LYS A 235 -8.37 -23.22 -104.52
CA LYS A 235 -8.36 -24.56 -105.14
C LYS A 235 -9.25 -24.68 -106.38
N LYS A 236 -10.34 -23.90 -106.48
CA LYS A 236 -11.21 -23.88 -107.68
C LYS A 236 -10.56 -23.10 -108.82
N LEU A 237 -9.91 -21.98 -108.51
CA LEU A 237 -9.14 -21.18 -109.47
C LEU A 237 -7.96 -21.97 -110.08
N GLU A 238 -7.24 -22.73 -109.25
CA GLU A 238 -6.15 -23.63 -109.66
C GLU A 238 -6.58 -24.69 -110.69
N VAL A 239 -7.84 -25.16 -110.64
CA VAL A 239 -8.42 -26.09 -111.62
C VAL A 239 -8.81 -25.37 -112.92
N GLU A 240 -9.35 -24.17 -112.81
CA GLU A 240 -9.74 -23.34 -113.96
C GLU A 240 -8.54 -22.87 -114.78
N ILE A 241 -7.39 -22.62 -114.14
CA ILE A 241 -6.11 -22.33 -114.82
C ILE A 241 -5.67 -23.54 -115.66
N LYS A 242 -5.70 -24.76 -115.12
CA LYS A 242 -5.24 -25.97 -115.83
C LYS A 242 -6.10 -26.33 -117.04
N LEU A 243 -7.42 -26.16 -116.93
CA LEU A 243 -8.34 -26.27 -118.07
C LEU A 243 -8.02 -25.27 -119.20
N LYS A 244 -7.41 -24.13 -118.87
CA LYS A 244 -7.01 -23.10 -119.82
C LYS A 244 -5.69 -23.46 -120.52
N GLU A 245 -4.73 -24.03 -119.79
CA GLU A 245 -3.47 -24.55 -120.34
C GLU A 245 -3.71 -25.72 -121.30
N GLU A 246 -4.62 -26.64 -120.97
CA GLU A 246 -5.04 -27.73 -121.86
C GLU A 246 -5.68 -27.21 -123.17
N PHE A 247 -6.39 -26.08 -123.11
CA PHE A 247 -7.02 -25.44 -124.28
C PHE A 247 -6.00 -24.82 -125.25
N GLU A 248 -4.90 -24.24 -124.76
CA GLU A 248 -3.84 -23.69 -125.63
C GLU A 248 -3.05 -24.79 -126.35
N VAL A 249 -2.86 -25.95 -125.73
CA VAL A 249 -2.17 -27.11 -126.34
C VAL A 249 -2.98 -27.70 -127.51
N ALA A 250 -4.31 -27.65 -127.45
CA ALA A 250 -5.19 -28.13 -128.52
C ALA A 250 -5.10 -27.28 -129.81
N ASN A 251 -4.79 -25.98 -129.71
CA ASN A 251 -4.91 -25.02 -130.81
C ASN A 251 -3.66 -24.92 -131.71
N LYS A 252 -2.91 -26.01 -131.89
CA LYS A 252 -1.58 -25.98 -132.55
C LYS A 252 -1.31 -27.08 -133.58
N ASN A 253 -2.33 -27.81 -134.04
CA ASN A 253 -2.20 -28.84 -135.07
C ASN A 253 -3.41 -28.90 -136.04
N GLU A 254 -3.44 -28.05 -137.07
CA GLU A 254 -3.84 -28.53 -138.41
C GLU A 254 -3.43 -27.58 -139.56
N SER A 255 -2.63 -28.10 -140.50
CA SER A 255 -2.63 -27.72 -141.92
C SER A 255 -1.89 -28.80 -142.71
N SER A 256 -2.63 -29.58 -143.49
CA SER A 256 -2.10 -30.58 -144.44
C SER A 256 -1.08 -29.94 -145.42
N VAL A 257 0.00 -30.61 -145.87
CA VAL A 257 0.12 -31.94 -146.51
C VAL A 257 -0.52 -31.97 -147.90
N VAL A 258 0.10 -32.72 -148.83
CA VAL A 258 -0.03 -32.67 -150.31
C VAL A 258 0.78 -31.47 -150.86
N ASP A 259 1.75 -31.64 -151.77
CA ASP A 259 1.79 -32.60 -152.88
C ASP A 259 3.14 -33.30 -153.14
N SER A 260 3.08 -34.56 -153.56
CA SER A 260 4.10 -35.42 -154.21
C SER A 260 5.59 -35.23 -153.81
N LEU A 261 6.22 -36.08 -152.99
CA LEU A 261 6.47 -37.52 -153.22
C LEU A 261 6.88 -37.95 -154.65
N LYS A 262 7.33 -37.04 -155.55
CA LYS A 262 7.69 -37.38 -156.95
C LYS A 262 9.08 -36.96 -157.47
N LYS A 263 10.01 -36.48 -156.63
CA LYS A 263 11.41 -36.27 -157.05
C LYS A 263 12.48 -36.76 -156.07
N LYS A 264 12.23 -37.94 -155.49
CA LYS A 264 13.08 -38.66 -154.51
C LYS A 264 14.35 -39.29 -155.11
N ILE A 265 15.00 -38.59 -156.04
CA ILE A 265 16.21 -38.98 -156.79
C ILE A 265 17.08 -37.73 -157.09
N ALA A 266 17.05 -36.75 -156.18
CA ALA A 266 17.95 -35.59 -156.17
C ALA A 266 18.62 -35.36 -154.78
N GLU A 267 18.25 -36.17 -153.79
CA GLU A 267 19.27 -36.89 -153.02
C GLU A 267 20.18 -37.62 -154.05
N SER A 268 21.51 -37.56 -153.99
CA SER A 268 22.32 -37.69 -152.77
C SER A 268 23.47 -36.68 -152.60
N GLU A 269 23.78 -35.84 -153.60
CA GLU A 269 25.07 -35.10 -153.63
C GLU A 269 25.12 -33.88 -152.69
N LYS A 270 23.99 -33.20 -152.43
CA LYS A 270 23.93 -32.01 -151.57
C LYS A 270 24.05 -32.33 -150.07
N MET A 271 23.69 -33.54 -149.66
CA MET A 271 23.56 -33.94 -148.25
C MET A 271 24.89 -33.99 -147.50
N ILE A 272 26.02 -34.19 -148.20
CA ILE A 272 27.36 -34.26 -147.59
C ILE A 272 27.83 -32.88 -147.08
N VAL A 273 27.37 -31.78 -147.70
CA VAL A 273 27.76 -30.42 -147.29
C VAL A 273 27.01 -29.99 -146.03
N GLU A 274 25.68 -30.16 -146.02
CA GLU A 274 24.81 -29.78 -144.90
C GLU A 274 25.03 -30.61 -143.62
N PHE A 275 25.67 -31.78 -143.72
CA PHE A 275 26.04 -32.57 -142.55
C PHE A 275 27.24 -31.98 -141.81
N ASN A 276 28.28 -31.56 -142.53
CA ASN A 276 29.48 -30.95 -141.91
C ASN A 276 29.16 -29.62 -141.20
N GLU A 277 28.24 -28.82 -141.77
CA GLU A 277 27.82 -27.53 -141.20
C GLU A 277 26.96 -27.68 -139.91
N LYS A 278 26.38 -28.86 -139.68
CA LYS A 278 25.74 -29.22 -138.40
C LYS A 278 26.74 -29.75 -137.38
N VAL A 279 27.77 -30.47 -137.82
CA VAL A 279 28.85 -30.94 -136.94
C VAL A 279 29.66 -29.77 -136.37
N THR A 280 29.94 -28.72 -137.15
CA THR A 280 30.61 -27.51 -136.64
C THR A 280 29.80 -26.82 -135.54
N LYS A 281 28.50 -26.55 -135.78
CA LYS A 281 27.62 -25.97 -134.74
C LYS A 281 27.54 -26.81 -133.47
N ALA A 282 27.36 -28.12 -133.59
CA ALA A 282 27.35 -29.01 -132.43
C ALA A 282 28.71 -29.02 -131.68
N THR A 283 29.82 -28.75 -132.38
CA THR A 283 31.14 -28.60 -131.75
C THR A 283 31.26 -27.27 -131.01
N GLU A 284 30.71 -26.18 -131.55
CA GLU A 284 30.69 -24.86 -130.89
C GLU A 284 29.77 -24.84 -129.66
N GLU A 285 28.58 -25.45 -129.74
CA GLU A 285 27.66 -25.63 -128.61
C GLU A 285 28.30 -26.49 -127.49
N ASN A 286 28.98 -27.58 -127.84
CA ASN A 286 29.70 -28.42 -126.88
C ASN A 286 30.91 -27.68 -126.25
N ASN A 287 31.60 -26.82 -126.99
CA ASN A 287 32.64 -25.94 -126.44
C ASN A 287 32.07 -24.89 -125.48
N GLN A 288 30.89 -24.31 -125.74
CA GLN A 288 30.22 -23.39 -124.81
C GLN A 288 29.78 -24.10 -123.53
N LEU A 289 29.21 -25.30 -123.64
CA LEU A 289 28.87 -26.14 -122.48
C LEU A 289 30.12 -26.50 -121.65
N LYS A 290 31.25 -26.73 -122.31
CA LYS A 290 32.52 -27.00 -121.63
C LYS A 290 33.02 -25.79 -120.83
N VAL A 291 32.96 -24.58 -121.40
CA VAL A 291 33.31 -23.34 -120.67
C VAL A 291 32.36 -23.12 -119.49
N SER A 292 31.05 -23.35 -119.68
CA SER A 292 30.07 -23.24 -118.60
C SER A 292 30.32 -24.25 -117.46
N ASN A 293 30.71 -25.49 -117.78
CA ASN A 293 31.14 -26.46 -116.78
C ASN A 293 32.41 -26.02 -116.04
N GLU A 294 33.42 -25.47 -116.74
CA GLU A 294 34.62 -24.92 -116.09
C GLU A 294 34.34 -23.69 -115.21
N GLU A 295 33.25 -22.96 -115.44
CA GLU A 295 32.77 -21.90 -114.52
C GLU A 295 32.02 -22.47 -113.32
N ILE A 296 31.19 -23.50 -113.53
CA ILE A 296 30.47 -24.21 -112.45
C ILE A 296 31.46 -24.92 -111.51
N GLU A 297 32.50 -25.56 -112.05
CA GLU A 297 33.57 -26.19 -111.25
C GLU A 297 34.29 -25.16 -110.36
N LYS A 298 34.73 -24.03 -110.91
CA LYS A 298 35.34 -22.92 -110.14
C LYS A 298 34.39 -22.36 -109.08
N ARG A 299 33.09 -22.30 -109.37
CA ARG A 299 32.07 -21.82 -108.42
C ARG A 299 31.84 -22.81 -107.28
N ASN A 300 31.83 -24.11 -107.58
CA ASN A 300 31.72 -25.19 -106.59
C ASN A 300 32.99 -25.30 -105.72
N GLU A 301 34.17 -25.15 -106.32
CA GLU A 301 35.46 -25.15 -105.62
C GLU A 301 35.58 -23.96 -104.65
N LYS A 302 35.12 -22.77 -105.07
CA LYS A 302 34.98 -21.64 -104.16
C LYS A 302 33.97 -21.93 -103.03
N LEU A 303 32.78 -22.45 -103.35
CA LEU A 303 31.75 -22.74 -102.34
C LEU A 303 32.25 -23.76 -101.30
N ALA A 304 32.99 -24.79 -101.74
CA ALA A 304 33.62 -25.77 -100.85
C ALA A 304 34.70 -25.14 -99.95
N THR A 305 35.40 -24.12 -100.44
CA THR A 305 36.37 -23.32 -99.66
C THR A 305 35.66 -22.47 -98.61
N ASP A 306 34.59 -21.77 -98.99
CA ASP A 306 33.78 -20.94 -98.07
C ASP A 306 33.10 -21.79 -96.97
N ILE A 307 32.63 -23.00 -97.32
CA ILE A 307 32.11 -23.99 -96.35
C ILE A 307 33.20 -24.47 -95.38
N ARG A 308 34.41 -24.78 -95.87
CA ARG A 308 35.55 -25.17 -95.02
C ARG A 308 35.90 -24.06 -94.02
N ASN A 309 35.95 -22.81 -94.48
CA ASN A 309 36.23 -21.64 -93.65
C ASN A 309 35.18 -21.46 -92.53
N MET A 310 33.88 -21.56 -92.86
CA MET A 310 32.81 -21.50 -91.86
C MET A 310 32.89 -22.64 -90.84
N ASN A 311 33.21 -23.86 -91.28
CA ASN A 311 33.36 -25.00 -90.36
C ASN A 311 34.53 -24.80 -89.40
N GLU A 312 35.68 -24.31 -89.87
CA GLU A 312 36.81 -23.98 -89.00
C GLU A 312 36.49 -22.84 -88.01
N GLU A 313 35.70 -21.84 -88.40
CA GLU A 313 35.28 -20.76 -87.51
C GLU A 313 34.29 -21.26 -86.44
N ASN A 314 33.36 -22.13 -86.84
CA ASN A 314 32.41 -22.75 -85.91
C ASN A 314 33.11 -23.71 -84.93
N GLU A 315 34.10 -24.49 -85.38
CA GLU A 315 34.90 -25.35 -84.49
C GLU A 315 35.69 -24.52 -83.45
N LYS A 316 36.21 -23.35 -83.84
CA LYS A 316 36.85 -22.40 -82.92
C LYS A 316 35.85 -21.83 -81.91
N LYS A 317 34.62 -21.51 -82.32
CA LYS A 317 33.54 -21.04 -81.43
C LYS A 317 33.07 -22.12 -80.45
N ILE A 318 32.92 -23.37 -80.90
CA ILE A 318 32.58 -24.52 -80.05
C ILE A 318 33.62 -24.67 -78.94
N LYS A 319 34.91 -24.71 -79.28
CA LYS A 319 36.01 -24.81 -78.30
C LYS A 319 36.07 -23.65 -77.30
N GLN A 320 35.63 -22.45 -77.68
CA GLN A 320 35.50 -21.29 -76.78
C GLN A 320 34.25 -21.33 -75.89
N LEU A 321 33.24 -22.13 -76.24
CA LEU A 321 32.06 -22.38 -75.38
C LEU A 321 32.33 -23.55 -74.43
N GLU A 322 33.01 -24.60 -74.89
CA GLU A 322 33.44 -25.75 -74.08
C GLU A 322 34.29 -25.29 -72.88
N THR A 323 35.34 -24.49 -73.09
CA THR A 323 36.17 -23.99 -71.99
C THR A 323 35.42 -23.09 -71.02
N LYS A 324 34.50 -22.25 -71.50
CA LYS A 324 33.62 -21.42 -70.63
C LYS A 324 32.67 -22.27 -69.78
N CYS A 325 32.17 -23.38 -70.33
CA CYS A 325 31.35 -24.31 -69.57
C CYS A 325 32.18 -25.01 -68.48
N GLU A 326 33.41 -25.43 -68.77
CA GLU A 326 34.33 -25.99 -67.78
C GLU A 326 34.67 -24.98 -66.66
N GLU A 327 34.95 -23.72 -67.00
CA GLU A 327 35.17 -22.64 -66.02
C GLU A 327 33.94 -22.39 -65.14
N MET A 328 32.74 -22.35 -65.72
CA MET A 328 31.49 -22.14 -64.98
C MET A 328 31.16 -23.32 -64.05
N ILE A 329 31.33 -24.56 -64.51
CA ILE A 329 31.18 -25.77 -63.67
C ILE A 329 32.13 -25.72 -62.48
N LYS A 330 33.38 -25.28 -62.68
CA LYS A 330 34.40 -25.18 -61.64
C LYS A 330 34.13 -24.06 -60.63
N GLN A 331 33.44 -22.98 -61.03
CA GLN A 331 32.93 -21.97 -60.10
C GLN A 331 31.75 -22.50 -59.29
N MET A 332 30.83 -23.26 -59.91
CA MET A 332 29.71 -23.89 -59.19
C MET A 332 30.19 -24.86 -58.11
N SER A 333 31.16 -25.74 -58.41
CA SER A 333 31.68 -26.70 -57.42
C SER A 333 32.29 -26.03 -56.20
N LEU A 334 33.04 -24.93 -56.37
CA LEU A 334 33.61 -24.16 -55.26
C LEU A 334 32.51 -23.49 -54.42
N GLY A 335 31.45 -22.96 -55.06
CA GLY A 335 30.31 -22.39 -54.36
C GLY A 335 29.50 -23.44 -53.58
N ASP A 336 29.44 -24.69 -54.05
CA ASP A 336 28.76 -25.78 -53.35
C ASP A 336 29.60 -26.35 -52.18
N GLU A 337 30.94 -26.38 -52.30
CA GLU A 337 31.84 -26.65 -51.18
C GLU A 337 31.68 -25.61 -50.05
N GLU A 338 31.63 -24.32 -50.39
CA GLU A 338 31.44 -23.23 -49.42
C GLU A 338 30.07 -23.31 -48.71
N LYS A 339 28.99 -23.58 -49.45
CA LYS A 339 27.65 -23.81 -48.89
C LYS A 339 27.64 -25.01 -47.94
N ASN A 340 28.29 -26.11 -48.31
CA ASN A 340 28.34 -27.31 -47.49
C ASN A 340 29.14 -27.08 -46.20
N GLY A 341 30.19 -26.26 -46.24
CA GLY A 341 30.88 -25.78 -45.03
C GLY A 341 29.94 -25.05 -44.08
N LYS A 342 29.23 -24.02 -44.57
CA LYS A 342 28.27 -23.23 -43.78
C LYS A 342 27.10 -24.06 -43.26
N LEU A 343 26.62 -25.04 -44.03
CA LEU A 343 25.56 -25.96 -43.60
C LEU A 343 26.00 -26.80 -42.38
N ASN A 344 27.24 -27.29 -42.36
CA ASN A 344 27.78 -28.03 -41.22
C ASN A 344 27.97 -27.15 -39.97
N GLU A 345 28.36 -25.88 -40.16
CA GLU A 345 28.45 -24.90 -39.07
C GLU A 345 27.05 -24.60 -38.47
N ILE A 346 26.04 -24.38 -39.32
CA ILE A 346 24.63 -24.21 -38.91
C ILE A 346 24.12 -25.45 -38.16
N ASN A 347 24.38 -26.67 -38.66
CA ASN A 347 23.99 -27.91 -37.98
C ASN A 347 24.66 -28.08 -36.61
N THR A 348 25.91 -27.61 -36.47
CA THR A 348 26.63 -27.62 -35.19
C THR A 348 25.99 -26.66 -34.19
N LEU A 349 25.71 -25.42 -34.62
CA LEU A 349 25.03 -24.41 -33.82
C LEU A 349 23.60 -24.84 -33.42
N LEU A 350 22.86 -25.50 -34.32
CA LEU A 350 21.54 -26.08 -34.00
C LEU A 350 21.65 -27.10 -32.87
N SER A 351 22.62 -28.03 -32.93
CA SER A 351 22.83 -29.01 -31.85
C SER A 351 23.25 -28.38 -30.52
N GLU A 352 23.86 -27.19 -30.51
CA GLU A 352 24.12 -26.44 -29.28
C GLU A 352 22.86 -25.75 -28.75
N LYS A 353 22.03 -25.16 -29.63
CA LYS A 353 20.75 -24.57 -29.26
C LYS A 353 19.76 -25.61 -28.73
N GLU A 354 19.70 -26.81 -29.30
CA GLU A 354 18.89 -27.93 -28.80
C GLU A 354 19.23 -28.29 -27.35
N LYS A 355 20.52 -28.41 -27.02
CA LYS A 355 20.99 -28.69 -25.64
C LYS A 355 20.63 -27.57 -24.67
N ILE A 356 20.70 -26.30 -25.10
CA ILE A 356 20.29 -25.14 -24.30
C ILE A 356 18.77 -25.15 -24.08
N ILE A 357 17.98 -25.51 -25.08
CA ILE A 357 16.51 -25.64 -24.96
C ILE A 357 16.14 -26.79 -24.02
N GLU A 358 16.83 -27.93 -24.09
CA GLU A 358 16.60 -29.07 -23.19
C GLU A 358 16.94 -28.73 -21.72
N GLN A 359 18.05 -28.02 -21.49
CA GLN A 359 18.43 -27.53 -20.16
C GLN A 359 17.42 -26.49 -19.62
N LEU A 360 17.04 -25.49 -20.42
CA LEU A 360 16.02 -24.51 -20.02
C LEU A 360 14.66 -25.18 -19.74
N SER A 361 14.29 -26.22 -20.50
CA SER A 361 13.05 -26.98 -20.29
C SER A 361 13.07 -27.75 -18.96
N LYS A 362 14.25 -28.24 -18.54
CA LYS A 362 14.45 -28.82 -17.21
C LYS A 362 14.31 -27.77 -16.12
N ASP A 363 14.96 -26.62 -16.27
CA ASP A 363 14.96 -25.54 -15.26
C ASP A 363 13.57 -24.95 -15.06
N VAL A 364 12.80 -24.76 -16.14
CA VAL A 364 11.38 -24.35 -16.09
C VAL A 364 10.52 -25.38 -15.34
N ARG A 365 10.75 -26.68 -15.52
CA ARG A 365 10.04 -27.72 -14.77
C ARG A 365 10.36 -27.64 -13.27
N GLU A 366 11.63 -27.57 -12.91
CA GLU A 366 12.07 -27.49 -11.51
C GLU A 366 11.55 -26.22 -10.82
N ASN A 367 11.49 -25.09 -11.53
CA ASN A 367 10.85 -23.85 -11.04
C ASN A 367 9.32 -24.00 -10.90
N SER A 368 8.65 -24.72 -11.81
CA SER A 368 7.20 -24.98 -11.70
C SER A 368 6.83 -25.89 -10.52
N GLU A 369 7.66 -26.90 -10.23
CA GLU A 369 7.51 -27.77 -9.06
C GLU A 369 7.72 -26.97 -7.76
N ALA A 370 8.74 -26.10 -7.72
CA ALA A 370 8.99 -25.20 -6.59
C ALA A 370 7.85 -24.19 -6.38
N LYS A 371 7.31 -23.60 -7.46
CA LYS A 371 6.13 -22.71 -7.41
C LYS A 371 4.91 -23.43 -6.81
N THR A 372 4.63 -24.65 -7.26
CA THR A 372 3.49 -25.44 -6.77
C THR A 372 3.59 -25.69 -5.26
N GLN A 373 4.77 -26.07 -4.76
CA GLN A 373 5.02 -26.24 -3.32
C GLN A 373 4.88 -24.93 -2.52
N LEU A 374 5.26 -23.79 -3.12
CA LEU A 374 5.11 -22.48 -2.50
C LEU A 374 3.63 -22.09 -2.40
N GLU A 375 2.83 -22.33 -3.45
CA GLU A 375 1.38 -22.09 -3.48
C GLU A 375 0.64 -22.95 -2.44
N GLU A 376 0.97 -24.25 -2.32
CA GLU A 376 0.43 -25.12 -1.26
C GLU A 376 0.75 -24.59 0.15
N SER A 377 1.99 -24.13 0.38
CA SER A 377 2.40 -23.56 1.67
C SER A 377 1.69 -22.24 1.98
N LEU A 378 1.44 -21.41 0.95
CA LEU A 378 0.69 -20.16 1.06
C LEU A 378 -0.79 -20.43 1.36
N GLN A 379 -1.39 -21.42 0.71
CA GLN A 379 -2.77 -21.86 0.96
C GLN A 379 -2.97 -22.41 2.38
N GLN A 380 -2.03 -23.21 2.89
CA GLN A 380 -2.06 -23.66 4.29
C GLN A 380 -1.99 -22.47 5.28
N LYS A 381 -1.16 -21.47 5.00
CA LYS A 381 -1.05 -20.26 5.82
C LYS A 381 -2.30 -19.37 5.76
N SER A 382 -2.92 -19.21 4.59
CA SER A 382 -4.20 -18.49 4.47
C SER A 382 -5.27 -19.14 5.34
N LYS A 383 -5.43 -20.46 5.23
CA LYS A 383 -6.42 -21.20 6.02
C LYS A 383 -6.16 -21.13 7.53
N ALA A 384 -4.89 -21.20 7.96
CA ALA A 384 -4.53 -21.01 9.37
C ALA A 384 -4.78 -19.58 9.88
N LEU A 385 -4.72 -18.57 9.00
CA LEU A 385 -5.08 -17.18 9.31
C LEU A 385 -6.59 -16.99 9.39
N GLU A 386 -7.35 -17.58 8.47
CA GLU A 386 -8.83 -17.62 8.47
C GLU A 386 -9.36 -18.32 9.75
N ASP A 387 -8.83 -19.50 10.09
CA ASP A 387 -9.12 -20.23 11.33
C ASP A 387 -8.74 -19.45 12.62
N SER A 388 -7.89 -18.43 12.50
CA SER A 388 -7.51 -17.53 13.59
C SER A 388 -8.45 -16.32 13.67
N GLN A 389 -8.72 -15.68 12.52
CA GLN A 389 -9.67 -14.56 12.42
C GLN A 389 -11.08 -14.95 12.88
N ALA A 390 -11.55 -16.15 12.52
CA ALA A 390 -12.84 -16.67 12.99
C ALA A 390 -12.93 -16.72 14.52
N LYS A 391 -11.87 -17.20 15.20
CA LYS A 391 -11.81 -17.26 16.68
C LYS A 391 -11.76 -15.87 17.30
N TYR A 392 -11.07 -14.91 16.68
CA TYR A 392 -11.10 -13.52 17.12
C TYR A 392 -12.49 -12.89 16.95
N GLN A 393 -13.23 -13.21 15.88
CA GLN A 393 -14.61 -12.75 15.69
C GLN A 393 -15.60 -13.40 16.69
N GLU A 394 -15.45 -14.68 17.02
CA GLU A 394 -16.21 -15.32 18.11
C GLU A 394 -15.92 -14.66 19.46
N ALA A 395 -14.66 -14.34 19.77
CA ALA A 395 -14.30 -13.63 20.99
C ALA A 395 -14.81 -12.17 21.04
N LEU A 396 -14.80 -11.47 19.89
CA LEU A 396 -15.33 -10.11 19.76
C LEU A 396 -16.85 -10.09 19.99
N THR A 397 -17.59 -10.94 19.28
CA THR A 397 -19.06 -11.01 19.39
C THR A 397 -19.52 -11.52 20.77
N ALA A 398 -18.75 -12.37 21.44
CA ALA A 398 -18.98 -12.70 22.84
C ALA A 398 -18.82 -11.48 23.77
N SER A 399 -17.82 -10.63 23.51
CA SER A 399 -17.58 -9.39 24.27
C SER A 399 -18.66 -8.34 24.00
N GLU A 400 -19.09 -8.15 22.74
CA GLU A 400 -20.19 -7.27 22.35
C GLU A 400 -21.52 -7.68 23.01
N LYS A 401 -21.78 -9.00 23.11
CA LYS A 401 -22.94 -9.52 23.84
C LYS A 401 -22.86 -9.22 25.34
N GLN A 402 -21.68 -9.34 25.94
CA GLN A 402 -21.48 -9.02 27.35
C GLN A 402 -21.60 -7.52 27.63
N ILE A 403 -21.13 -6.66 26.71
CA ILE A 403 -21.34 -5.21 26.75
C ILE A 403 -22.83 -4.87 26.66
N THR A 404 -23.59 -5.50 25.76
CA THR A 404 -25.04 -5.21 25.63
C THR A 404 -25.86 -5.68 26.84
N GLU A 405 -25.51 -6.79 27.50
CA GLU A 405 -26.10 -7.17 28.80
C GLU A 405 -25.78 -6.16 29.92
N LEU A 406 -24.55 -5.63 29.95
CA LEU A 406 -24.17 -4.57 30.90
C LEU A 406 -24.87 -3.23 30.61
N THR A 407 -25.00 -2.84 29.34
CA THR A 407 -25.73 -1.63 28.93
C THR A 407 -27.21 -1.72 29.31
N GLY A 408 -27.90 -2.82 28.99
CA GLY A 408 -29.29 -3.03 29.41
C GLY A 408 -29.48 -3.04 30.92
N SER A 409 -28.48 -3.53 31.67
CA SER A 409 -28.45 -3.43 33.14
C SER A 409 -28.34 -1.96 33.58
N VAL A 410 -27.45 -1.16 32.99
CA VAL A 410 -27.30 0.28 33.28
C VAL A 410 -28.54 1.08 32.90
N GLU A 411 -29.21 0.77 31.79
CA GLU A 411 -30.51 1.38 31.43
C GLU A 411 -31.58 1.09 32.49
N SER A 412 -31.63 -0.14 33.02
CA SER A 412 -32.59 -0.49 34.08
C SER A 412 -32.34 0.27 35.38
N TYR A 413 -31.07 0.46 35.78
CA TYR A 413 -30.70 1.27 36.94
C TYR A 413 -30.99 2.75 36.71
N THR A 414 -30.67 3.28 35.53
CA THR A 414 -30.99 4.67 35.12
C THR A 414 -32.49 4.93 35.20
N LYS A 415 -33.32 4.00 34.71
CA LYS A 415 -34.78 4.10 34.78
C LYS A 415 -35.29 4.12 36.23
N SER A 416 -34.79 3.21 37.07
CA SER A 416 -35.12 3.19 38.51
C SER A 416 -34.69 4.49 39.22
N LEU A 417 -33.55 5.06 38.83
CA LEU A 417 -33.09 6.38 39.30
C LEU A 417 -34.05 7.50 38.89
N THR A 418 -34.48 7.56 37.62
CA THR A 418 -35.45 8.58 37.18
C THR A 418 -36.81 8.44 37.85
N GLU A 419 -37.31 7.21 38.06
CA GLU A 419 -38.55 6.96 38.83
C GLU A 419 -38.42 7.46 40.28
N LYS A 420 -37.27 7.26 40.93
CA LYS A 420 -36.98 7.78 42.27
C LYS A 420 -36.75 9.30 42.32
N THR A 421 -36.23 9.90 41.25
CA THR A 421 -36.13 11.36 41.12
C THR A 421 -37.50 12.02 40.98
N GLU A 422 -38.41 11.42 40.21
CA GLU A 422 -39.78 11.92 40.07
C GLU A 422 -40.58 11.74 41.37
N GLU A 423 -40.40 10.64 42.11
CA GLU A 423 -40.91 10.48 43.49
C GLU A 423 -40.42 11.61 44.41
N LEU A 424 -39.10 11.87 44.46
CA LEU A 424 -38.51 12.97 45.25
C LEU A 424 -39.09 14.34 44.89
N LYS A 425 -39.32 14.60 43.59
CA LYS A 425 -39.97 15.81 43.10
C LYS A 425 -41.42 15.94 43.62
N THR A 426 -42.22 14.87 43.59
CA THR A 426 -43.58 14.91 44.17
C THR A 426 -43.59 15.12 45.69
N VAL A 427 -42.58 14.59 46.41
CA VAL A 427 -42.39 14.84 47.85
C VAL A 427 -42.02 16.31 48.11
N ASN A 428 -41.12 16.89 47.31
CA ASN A 428 -40.75 18.30 47.41
C ASN A 428 -41.93 19.25 47.08
N GLU A 429 -42.75 18.91 46.09
CA GLU A 429 -44.01 19.63 45.82
C GLU A 429 -44.99 19.54 46.99
N ALA A 430 -45.10 18.38 47.64
CA ALA A 430 -45.95 18.21 48.82
C ALA A 430 -45.44 19.05 50.02
N ILE A 431 -44.12 19.09 50.23
CA ILE A 431 -43.49 19.94 51.25
C ILE A 431 -43.77 21.43 50.97
N ALA A 432 -43.61 21.87 49.72
CA ALA A 432 -43.89 23.25 49.33
C ALA A 432 -45.37 23.64 49.54
N ARG A 433 -46.31 22.72 49.26
CA ARG A 433 -47.75 22.93 49.54
C ARG A 433 -48.03 23.03 51.05
N LEU A 434 -47.43 22.16 51.87
CA LEU A 434 -47.56 22.21 53.33
C LEU A 434 -46.95 23.49 53.93
N GLN A 435 -45.83 23.98 53.39
CA GLN A 435 -45.23 25.26 53.79
C GLN A 435 -46.13 26.45 53.40
N ALA A 436 -46.72 26.44 52.20
CA ALA A 436 -47.69 27.46 51.78
C ALA A 436 -48.95 27.44 52.65
N GLU A 437 -49.47 26.26 53.00
CA GLU A 437 -50.62 26.11 53.90
C GLU A 437 -50.30 26.56 55.33
N GLN A 438 -49.12 26.22 55.86
CA GLN A 438 -48.64 26.72 57.15
C GLN A 438 -48.53 28.26 57.17
N ASN A 439 -48.00 28.85 56.11
CA ASN A 439 -47.89 30.31 55.96
C ASN A 439 -49.28 30.98 55.89
N ASN A 440 -50.22 30.39 55.14
CA ASN A 440 -51.61 30.86 55.10
C ASN A 440 -52.29 30.75 56.47
N GLN A 441 -52.17 29.61 57.18
CA GLN A 441 -52.70 29.46 58.54
C GLN A 441 -52.08 30.46 59.54
N GLN A 442 -50.81 30.83 59.36
CA GLN A 442 -50.14 31.87 60.15
C GLN A 442 -50.62 33.30 59.78
N GLY A 443 -51.01 33.53 58.53
CA GLY A 443 -51.72 34.73 58.07
C GLY A 443 -53.12 34.83 58.68
N ASP A 444 -53.93 33.79 58.55
CA ASP A 444 -55.24 33.59 59.18
C ASP A 444 -55.21 33.86 60.69
N LEU A 445 -54.17 33.40 61.39
CA LEU A 445 -53.97 33.65 62.82
C LEU A 445 -53.70 35.13 63.13
N LYS A 446 -52.89 35.81 62.31
CA LYS A 446 -52.66 37.26 62.43
C LYS A 446 -53.94 38.04 62.14
N GLU A 447 -54.69 37.67 61.10
CA GLU A 447 -55.96 38.32 60.76
C GLU A 447 -57.01 38.09 61.86
N LYS A 448 -57.17 36.86 62.36
CA LYS A 448 -58.04 36.57 63.51
C LYS A 448 -57.62 37.34 64.78
N THR A 449 -56.32 37.54 65.01
CA THR A 449 -55.81 38.37 66.12
C THR A 449 -56.19 39.85 65.92
N ASN A 450 -56.04 40.39 64.71
CA ASN A 450 -56.45 41.75 64.37
C ASN A 450 -57.97 41.93 64.46
N VAL A 451 -58.76 40.95 63.99
CA VAL A 451 -60.22 40.94 64.06
C VAL A 451 -60.70 40.82 65.51
N LEU A 452 -60.00 40.09 66.38
CA LEU A 452 -60.29 40.08 67.82
C LEU A 452 -60.01 41.47 68.44
N ALA A 453 -58.89 42.11 68.13
CA ALA A 453 -58.61 43.48 68.59
C ALA A 453 -59.61 44.53 68.03
N GLU A 454 -60.07 44.37 66.78
CA GLU A 454 -61.19 45.15 66.24
C GLU A 454 -62.49 44.85 66.99
N GLN A 455 -62.79 43.59 67.29
CA GLN A 455 -64.02 43.21 67.99
C GLN A 455 -64.02 43.65 69.45
N GLU A 456 -62.89 43.70 70.15
CA GLU A 456 -62.81 44.35 71.47
C GLU A 456 -63.18 45.84 71.37
N ASN A 457 -62.67 46.55 70.36
CA ASN A 457 -63.02 47.95 70.11
C ASN A 457 -64.48 48.13 69.63
N LYS A 458 -65.01 47.22 68.81
CA LYS A 458 -66.42 47.25 68.35
C LYS A 458 -67.40 46.82 69.43
N ILE A 459 -67.03 45.93 70.35
CA ILE A 459 -67.83 45.64 71.56
C ILE A 459 -67.94 46.91 72.40
N LYS A 460 -66.82 47.64 72.58
CA LYS A 460 -66.78 48.94 73.26
C LYS A 460 -67.72 49.96 72.62
N GLN A 461 -67.64 50.13 71.30
CA GLN A 461 -68.53 51.02 70.53
C GLN A 461 -69.99 50.54 70.49
N LEU A 462 -70.25 49.22 70.49
CA LEU A 462 -71.62 48.68 70.50
C LEU A 462 -72.26 48.78 71.88
N SER A 463 -71.49 48.75 72.98
CA SER A 463 -72.01 49.13 74.31
C SER A 463 -72.39 50.61 74.39
N GLU A 464 -71.82 51.48 73.55
CA GLU A 464 -72.21 52.89 73.42
C GLU A 464 -73.38 53.09 72.42
N ALA A 465 -73.52 52.22 71.40
CA ALA A 465 -74.54 52.35 70.35
C ALA A 465 -75.86 51.58 70.60
N LEU A 466 -75.86 50.56 71.48
CA LEU A 466 -77.09 49.83 71.85
C LEU A 466 -78.10 50.71 72.62
N GLU A 467 -77.67 51.87 73.13
CA GLU A 467 -78.53 52.92 73.70
C GLU A 467 -79.40 53.66 72.65
N SER A 468 -79.22 53.41 71.35
CA SER A 468 -79.71 54.32 70.28
C SER A 468 -80.72 53.73 69.28
N VAL A 469 -80.53 52.50 68.77
CA VAL A 469 -81.19 52.06 67.50
C VAL A 469 -82.42 51.17 67.72
N GLY A 470 -83.46 51.68 68.39
CA GLY A 470 -84.69 50.93 68.68
C GLY A 470 -85.72 50.82 67.53
N ASP A 471 -85.74 51.78 66.59
CA ASP A 471 -87.07 52.35 66.23
C ASP A 471 -87.61 52.15 64.78
N GLU A 472 -86.81 51.83 63.74
CA GLU A 472 -87.21 52.22 62.35
C GLU A 472 -87.49 51.13 61.26
N LYS A 473 -87.40 49.81 61.53
CA LYS A 473 -87.23 48.77 60.48
C LYS A 473 -88.36 48.53 59.42
N SER A 474 -89.55 49.12 59.49
CA SER A 474 -90.81 48.44 59.07
C SER A 474 -91.34 48.53 57.60
N LYS A 475 -90.65 49.10 56.60
CA LYS A 475 -91.37 49.77 55.47
C LYS A 475 -91.26 49.32 53.98
N LEU A 476 -90.38 48.41 53.52
CA LEU A 476 -89.91 48.48 52.10
C LEU A 476 -90.22 47.34 51.08
N ASP A 477 -90.99 46.30 51.40
CA ASP A 477 -91.00 45.02 50.64
C ASP A 477 -91.89 44.94 49.34
N GLY A 478 -92.04 46.05 48.59
CA GLY A 478 -93.17 46.22 47.65
C GLY A 478 -93.00 45.89 46.15
N VAL A 479 -91.80 46.01 45.56
CA VAL A 479 -91.68 46.50 44.15
C VAL A 479 -91.54 45.41 43.05
N ILE A 480 -91.29 44.16 43.39
CA ILE A 480 -90.55 43.20 42.52
C ILE A 480 -91.33 42.55 41.33
N LYS A 481 -92.61 42.88 41.06
CA LYS A 481 -93.50 41.98 40.28
C LYS A 481 -93.68 42.18 38.75
N GLU A 482 -93.25 43.27 38.12
CA GLU A 482 -93.71 43.60 36.74
C GLU A 482 -92.83 43.08 35.56
N LEU A 483 -91.53 42.83 35.76
CA LEU A 483 -90.54 42.68 34.65
C LEU A 483 -90.53 41.30 33.94
N LYS A 484 -91.67 40.77 33.48
CA LYS A 484 -91.75 39.39 32.91
C LYS A 484 -92.40 39.19 31.54
N ILE A 485 -92.77 40.25 30.80
CA ILE A 485 -93.68 40.12 29.64
C ILE A 485 -92.99 40.21 28.26
N ASP A 486 -91.87 40.92 28.09
CA ASP A 486 -91.39 41.33 26.74
C ASP A 486 -90.66 40.27 25.90
N ARG A 487 -90.53 39.03 26.39
CA ARG A 487 -89.65 37.99 25.83
C ARG A 487 -90.14 37.37 24.51
N ASP A 488 -91.45 37.30 24.27
CA ASP A 488 -92.04 36.29 23.39
C ASP A 488 -92.38 36.77 21.95
N LYS A 489 -91.70 37.81 21.43
CA LYS A 489 -92.02 38.44 20.12
C LYS A 489 -91.02 38.25 18.97
N LEU A 490 -89.85 37.65 19.19
CA LEU A 490 -88.71 37.69 18.24
C LEU A 490 -88.54 36.45 17.33
N SER A 491 -89.58 35.63 17.11
CA SER A 491 -89.38 34.22 16.72
C SER A 491 -89.61 33.80 15.24
N ASP A 492 -90.13 34.64 14.34
CA ASP A 492 -90.77 34.14 13.10
C ASP A 492 -90.18 34.55 11.72
N GLU A 493 -89.29 35.54 11.60
CA GLU A 493 -89.00 36.16 10.29
C GLU A 493 -87.93 35.49 9.38
N LEU A 494 -87.13 34.51 9.85
CA LEU A 494 -86.00 33.96 9.06
C LEU A 494 -86.27 32.63 8.32
N LYS A 495 -87.49 32.44 7.80
CA LYS A 495 -87.90 31.23 7.05
C LYS A 495 -87.63 31.28 5.52
N GLN A 496 -86.82 32.20 5.01
CA GLN A 496 -86.72 32.50 3.57
C GLN A 496 -85.30 32.47 2.98
N LYS A 497 -84.65 31.29 2.96
CA LYS A 497 -83.57 30.91 2.00
C LYS A 497 -83.13 29.46 2.21
N THR A 498 -83.60 28.52 1.38
CA THR A 498 -83.15 27.11 1.42
C THR A 498 -83.39 26.42 0.07
N VAL A 499 -82.58 25.39 -0.21
CA VAL A 499 -82.61 24.47 -1.37
C VAL A 499 -82.13 25.07 -2.71
N ARG A 500 -81.36 24.26 -3.44
CA ARG A 500 -80.74 24.51 -4.75
C ARG A 500 -80.82 23.19 -5.54
N ILE A 501 -81.13 23.26 -6.83
CA ILE A 501 -81.71 22.16 -7.62
C ILE A 501 -80.97 22.02 -8.97
N ASP A 502 -80.73 20.77 -9.38
CA ASP A 502 -80.48 20.13 -10.71
C ASP A 502 -79.50 20.81 -11.71
N GLU A 503 -78.65 20.18 -12.55
CA GLU A 503 -78.52 18.87 -13.25
C GLU A 503 -78.82 18.88 -14.79
N LEU A 504 -77.81 18.44 -15.57
CA LEU A 504 -77.82 17.74 -16.89
C LEU A 504 -78.20 18.39 -18.27
N SER A 505 -77.17 18.47 -19.14
CA SER A 505 -77.01 17.83 -20.49
C SER A 505 -77.69 18.34 -21.81
N ASN A 506 -77.03 17.97 -22.95
CA ASN A 506 -77.47 17.89 -24.39
C ASN A 506 -77.51 19.20 -25.24
N THR A 507 -77.32 19.24 -26.60
CA THR A 507 -77.10 18.20 -27.67
C THR A 507 -76.48 18.76 -28.98
N ASN A 508 -75.93 17.87 -29.85
CA ASN A 508 -75.88 17.79 -31.35
C ASN A 508 -74.76 16.78 -31.77
N GLU A 509 -74.55 16.17 -32.95
CA GLU A 509 -74.95 16.20 -34.40
C GLU A 509 -74.55 17.38 -35.31
N GLU A 510 -73.57 17.17 -36.21
CA GLU A 510 -73.75 17.20 -37.70
C GLU A 510 -72.50 16.69 -38.48
N LEU A 511 -72.27 15.36 -38.56
CA LEU A 511 -71.14 14.81 -39.36
C LEU A 511 -71.33 13.36 -39.87
N ALA A 512 -72.51 13.04 -40.41
CA ALA A 512 -72.86 11.66 -40.81
C ALA A 512 -73.50 11.49 -42.21
N LYS A 513 -73.64 12.56 -43.02
CA LYS A 513 -74.50 12.55 -44.23
C LYS A 513 -73.76 12.51 -45.58
N LEU A 514 -72.42 12.39 -45.61
CA LEU A 514 -71.63 12.45 -46.86
C LEU A 514 -71.23 11.08 -47.45
N LYS A 515 -71.54 9.95 -46.78
CA LYS A 515 -71.03 8.61 -47.16
C LYS A 515 -71.95 7.80 -48.10
N THR A 516 -73.21 8.21 -48.26
CA THR A 516 -74.25 7.42 -48.96
C THR A 516 -74.49 7.82 -50.43
N LEU A 517 -74.01 8.97 -50.89
CA LEU A 517 -74.31 9.47 -52.25
C LEU A 517 -73.39 8.90 -53.37
N LEU A 518 -72.36 8.13 -53.01
CA LEU A 518 -71.30 7.72 -53.94
C LEU A 518 -71.53 6.34 -54.58
N GLN A 519 -72.54 5.58 -54.13
CA GLN A 519 -72.71 4.17 -54.47
C GLN A 519 -73.70 3.90 -55.63
N ASP A 520 -74.63 4.82 -55.91
CA ASP A 520 -75.66 4.63 -56.96
C ASP A 520 -75.21 5.05 -58.36
N ASN A 521 -74.30 6.03 -58.48
CA ASN A 521 -73.82 6.54 -59.78
C ASN A 521 -73.06 5.48 -60.63
N GLN A 522 -72.65 4.36 -60.03
CA GLN A 522 -71.82 3.35 -60.69
C GLN A 522 -72.62 2.41 -61.61
N LYS A 523 -73.95 2.30 -61.45
CA LYS A 523 -74.78 1.32 -62.20
C LYS A 523 -75.35 1.81 -63.53
N THR A 524 -75.33 3.12 -63.80
CA THR A 524 -75.98 3.71 -64.98
C THR A 524 -75.09 3.72 -66.22
N ILE A 525 -73.78 3.47 -66.06
CA ILE A 525 -72.77 3.66 -67.12
C ILE A 525 -72.69 2.44 -68.05
N GLU A 526 -72.96 1.22 -67.55
CA GLU A 526 -72.73 -0.03 -68.29
C GLU A 526 -73.71 -0.25 -69.46
N ALA A 527 -74.89 0.37 -69.43
CA ALA A 527 -75.97 0.10 -70.39
C ALA A 527 -75.84 0.82 -71.74
N ILE A 528 -75.18 1.98 -71.80
CA ILE A 528 -75.19 2.87 -72.99
C ILE A 528 -74.15 2.44 -74.05
N ILE A 529 -73.25 1.52 -73.71
CA ILE A 529 -72.11 1.11 -74.55
C ILE A 529 -72.54 0.23 -75.75
N GLY A 530 -73.61 -0.57 -75.63
CA GLY A 530 -73.85 -1.71 -76.51
C GLY A 530 -74.41 -1.47 -77.93
N GLU A 531 -75.01 -0.31 -78.24
CA GLU A 531 -75.76 -0.12 -79.50
C GLU A 531 -75.09 0.80 -80.53
N LYS A 532 -74.17 1.67 -80.11
CA LYS A 532 -73.47 2.62 -81.00
C LYS A 532 -72.57 1.93 -82.03
N ASP A 533 -72.03 0.76 -81.70
CA ASP A 533 -70.91 0.18 -82.46
C ASP A 533 -71.31 -0.48 -83.79
N LYS A 534 -72.56 -0.91 -83.97
CA LYS A 534 -72.95 -1.74 -85.14
C LYS A 534 -72.95 -0.98 -86.47
N PHE A 535 -73.39 0.28 -86.49
CA PHE A 535 -73.38 1.10 -87.71
C PHE A 535 -72.01 1.74 -88.01
N LYS A 536 -71.05 1.66 -87.09
CA LYS A 536 -69.66 2.09 -87.30
C LYS A 536 -68.90 1.17 -88.28
N VAL A 537 -69.26 -0.11 -88.32
CA VAL A 537 -68.49 -1.16 -89.03
C VAL A 537 -68.53 -1.01 -90.54
N ALA A 538 -69.73 -1.03 -91.15
CA ALA A 538 -69.87 -1.14 -92.61
C ALA A 538 -69.33 0.07 -93.40
N LEU A 539 -69.33 1.27 -92.81
CA LEU A 539 -68.68 2.44 -93.44
C LEU A 539 -67.15 2.42 -93.25
N SER A 540 -66.67 1.81 -92.16
CA SER A 540 -65.23 1.67 -91.89
C SER A 540 -64.56 0.75 -92.90
N GLU A 541 -65.20 -0.33 -93.36
CA GLU A 541 -64.55 -1.34 -94.20
C GLU A 541 -64.00 -0.80 -95.53
N LYS A 542 -64.73 0.11 -96.20
CA LYS A 542 -64.26 0.73 -97.46
C LYS A 542 -63.34 1.92 -97.26
N ASP A 543 -63.47 2.61 -96.13
CA ASP A 543 -62.57 3.68 -95.72
C ASP A 543 -61.20 3.10 -95.33
N GLU A 544 -61.18 1.93 -94.66
CA GLU A 544 -59.97 1.17 -94.33
C GLU A 544 -59.27 0.58 -95.57
N GLU A 545 -59.99 0.07 -96.57
CA GLU A 545 -59.35 -0.50 -97.76
C GLU A 545 -58.54 0.55 -98.55
N ILE A 546 -59.05 1.80 -98.62
CA ILE A 546 -58.35 2.93 -99.24
C ILE A 546 -57.23 3.47 -98.33
N LYS A 547 -57.48 3.62 -97.02
CA LYS A 547 -56.43 3.98 -96.06
C LYS A 547 -55.29 2.98 -96.08
N LYS A 548 -55.56 1.68 -96.26
CA LYS A 548 -54.54 0.64 -96.28
C LYS A 548 -53.58 0.82 -97.46
N MET A 549 -54.08 1.09 -98.67
CA MET A 549 -53.19 1.36 -99.82
C MET A 549 -52.38 2.66 -99.67
N ILE A 550 -52.96 3.70 -99.06
CA ILE A 550 -52.25 4.95 -98.77
C ILE A 550 -51.21 4.73 -97.66
N ALA A 551 -51.57 4.00 -96.62
CA ALA A 551 -50.69 3.62 -95.51
C ALA A 551 -49.56 2.70 -95.99
N ASP A 552 -49.81 1.74 -96.88
CA ASP A 552 -48.78 0.86 -97.45
C ASP A 552 -47.78 1.68 -98.29
N LYS A 553 -48.25 2.70 -99.03
CA LYS A 553 -47.35 3.62 -99.74
C LYS A 553 -46.54 4.49 -98.78
N GLU A 554 -47.20 5.17 -97.83
CA GLU A 554 -46.53 6.00 -96.84
C GLU A 554 -45.60 5.18 -95.93
N HIS A 555 -45.93 3.93 -95.63
CA HIS A 555 -45.11 3.01 -94.86
C HIS A 555 -43.85 2.67 -95.63
N ASN A 556 -43.93 2.24 -96.89
CA ASN A 556 -42.74 2.00 -97.71
C ASN A 556 -41.85 3.25 -97.84
N GLU A 557 -42.44 4.43 -98.05
CA GLU A 557 -41.69 5.69 -98.16
C GLU A 557 -41.04 6.09 -96.81
N LYS A 558 -41.72 5.85 -95.67
CA LYS A 558 -41.15 5.99 -94.32
C LYS A 558 -40.12 4.91 -93.97
N GLU A 559 -40.26 3.67 -94.44
CA GLU A 559 -39.24 2.62 -94.26
C GLU A 559 -37.98 2.92 -95.07
N PHE A 560 -38.10 3.49 -96.27
CA PHE A 560 -36.92 3.96 -97.03
C PHE A 560 -36.20 5.13 -96.34
N VAL A 561 -36.94 6.04 -95.70
CA VAL A 561 -36.33 7.09 -94.85
C VAL A 561 -35.71 6.49 -93.59
N LYS A 562 -36.41 5.63 -92.85
CA LYS A 562 -35.85 4.90 -91.69
C LYS A 562 -34.62 4.08 -92.04
N MET A 563 -34.58 3.40 -93.19
CA MET A 563 -33.41 2.65 -93.64
C MET A 563 -32.22 3.57 -93.96
N ARG A 564 -32.48 4.80 -94.43
CA ARG A 564 -31.46 5.82 -94.67
C ARG A 564 -30.94 6.39 -93.35
N ASP A 565 -31.83 6.71 -92.42
CA ASP A 565 -31.50 7.25 -91.11
C ASP A 565 -30.83 6.19 -90.22
N ALA A 566 -31.28 4.93 -90.28
CA ALA A 566 -30.65 3.79 -89.61
C ALA A 566 -29.28 3.46 -90.24
N LYS A 567 -29.09 3.63 -91.55
CA LYS A 567 -27.77 3.55 -92.17
C LYS A 567 -26.85 4.67 -91.68
N LYS A 568 -27.35 5.91 -91.61
CA LYS A 568 -26.58 7.05 -91.08
C LYS A 568 -26.23 6.86 -89.60
N GLN A 569 -27.17 6.37 -88.79
CA GLN A 569 -26.93 5.98 -87.39
C GLN A 569 -26.01 4.76 -87.24
N LEU A 570 -25.92 3.88 -88.24
CA LEU A 570 -24.92 2.79 -88.26
C LEU A 570 -23.53 3.29 -88.65
N GLU A 571 -23.44 4.30 -89.52
CA GLU A 571 -22.18 4.96 -89.85
C GLU A 571 -21.69 5.79 -88.64
N GLU A 572 -22.54 6.63 -88.06
CA GLU A 572 -22.25 7.37 -86.81
C GLU A 572 -21.87 6.43 -85.66
N LYS A 573 -22.63 5.35 -85.42
CA LYS A 573 -22.29 4.36 -84.38
C LYS A 573 -21.04 3.54 -84.68
N ASN A 574 -20.59 3.47 -85.94
CA ASN A 574 -19.35 2.77 -86.28
C ASN A 574 -18.15 3.67 -86.00
N ASP A 575 -18.28 4.98 -86.21
CA ASP A 575 -17.30 5.98 -85.79
C ASP A 575 -17.26 6.08 -84.25
N ASP A 576 -18.41 6.13 -83.57
CA ASP A 576 -18.51 6.04 -82.10
C ASP A 576 -17.81 4.77 -81.54
N LEU A 577 -17.92 3.63 -82.24
CA LEU A 577 -17.28 2.36 -81.84
C LEU A 577 -15.77 2.41 -82.00
N LEU A 578 -15.26 3.20 -82.94
CA LEU A 578 -13.84 3.36 -83.24
C LEU A 578 -13.18 4.25 -82.18
N ASP A 579 -13.82 5.38 -81.84
CA ASP A 579 -13.39 6.24 -80.73
C ASP A 579 -13.51 5.49 -79.38
N LEU A 580 -14.62 4.79 -79.12
CA LEU A 580 -14.78 3.97 -77.91
C LEU A 580 -13.75 2.82 -77.84
N SER A 581 -13.32 2.27 -78.98
CA SER A 581 -12.23 1.28 -79.01
C SER A 581 -10.87 1.91 -78.69
N HIS A 582 -10.65 3.18 -79.04
CA HIS A 582 -9.44 3.91 -78.68
C HIS A 582 -9.45 4.31 -77.18
N GLU A 583 -10.60 4.73 -76.65
CA GLU A 583 -10.78 4.94 -75.20
C GLU A 583 -10.60 3.63 -74.41
N LEU A 584 -11.14 2.51 -74.89
CA LEU A 584 -10.95 1.19 -74.28
C LEU A 584 -9.46 0.81 -74.21
N GLU A 585 -8.70 1.04 -75.28
CA GLU A 585 -7.27 0.70 -75.31
C GLU A 585 -6.44 1.63 -74.39
N SER A 586 -6.80 2.92 -74.33
CA SER A 586 -6.23 3.84 -73.33
C SER A 586 -6.60 3.46 -71.90
N ALA A 587 -7.81 2.93 -71.67
CA ALA A 587 -8.27 2.46 -70.37
C ALA A 587 -7.56 1.16 -69.95
N LYS A 588 -7.28 0.23 -70.88
CA LYS A 588 -6.41 -0.94 -70.62
C LYS A 588 -5.01 -0.52 -70.19
N GLN A 589 -4.36 0.40 -70.91
CA GLN A 589 -3.02 0.88 -70.55
C GLN A 589 -3.01 1.56 -69.17
N GLY A 590 -4.08 2.27 -68.81
CA GLY A 590 -4.29 2.76 -67.44
C GLY A 590 -4.45 1.62 -66.43
N LEU A 591 -5.26 0.60 -66.74
CA LEU A 591 -5.49 -0.56 -65.89
C LEU A 591 -4.20 -1.36 -65.65
N ASP A 592 -3.38 -1.59 -66.68
CA ASP A 592 -2.08 -2.25 -66.57
C ASP A 592 -1.12 -1.45 -65.66
N SER A 593 -1.12 -0.12 -65.78
CA SER A 593 -0.37 0.76 -64.87
C SER A 593 -0.86 0.64 -63.41
N TYR A 594 -2.17 0.56 -63.19
CA TYR A 594 -2.73 0.36 -61.84
C TYR A 594 -2.46 -1.05 -61.31
N VAL A 595 -2.45 -2.09 -62.15
CA VAL A 595 -2.07 -3.46 -61.78
C VAL A 595 -0.61 -3.52 -61.34
N GLU A 596 0.29 -2.79 -62.02
CA GLU A 596 1.69 -2.66 -61.61
C GLU A 596 1.86 -1.86 -60.30
N GLU A 597 1.10 -0.76 -60.10
CA GLU A 597 1.11 -0.05 -58.81
C GLU A 597 0.55 -0.92 -57.67
N ILE A 598 -0.55 -1.65 -57.89
CA ILE A 598 -1.13 -2.60 -56.94
C ILE A 598 -0.14 -3.74 -56.64
N ARG A 599 0.60 -4.23 -57.64
CA ARG A 599 1.66 -5.23 -57.46
C ARG A 599 2.78 -4.71 -56.58
N GLY A 600 3.31 -3.51 -56.87
CA GLY A 600 4.35 -2.87 -56.05
C GLY A 600 3.87 -2.53 -54.62
N LEU A 601 2.60 -2.14 -54.45
CA LEU A 601 1.98 -1.94 -53.14
C LEU A 601 1.82 -3.25 -52.37
N LYS A 602 1.44 -4.35 -53.03
CA LYS A 602 1.31 -5.67 -52.43
C LYS A 602 2.66 -6.25 -52.01
N GLU A 603 3.69 -6.09 -52.84
CA GLU A 603 5.09 -6.43 -52.50
C GLU A 603 5.56 -5.61 -51.28
N SER A 604 5.28 -4.30 -51.26
CA SER A 604 5.58 -3.41 -50.13
C SER A 604 4.82 -3.78 -48.84
N LEU A 605 3.55 -4.20 -48.96
CA LEU A 605 2.72 -4.65 -47.84
C LEU A 605 3.23 -5.98 -47.27
N ASN A 606 3.69 -6.90 -48.13
CA ASN A 606 4.25 -8.17 -47.70
C ASN A 606 5.58 -7.99 -46.97
N GLY A 607 6.45 -7.09 -47.46
CA GLY A 607 7.67 -6.68 -46.74
C GLY A 607 7.34 -6.10 -45.36
N ARG A 608 6.38 -5.16 -45.27
CA ARG A 608 5.91 -4.62 -43.99
C ARG A 608 5.28 -5.67 -43.06
N ALA A 609 4.70 -6.73 -43.59
CA ALA A 609 4.18 -7.85 -42.79
C ALA A 609 5.31 -8.73 -42.23
N GLU A 610 6.40 -8.90 -42.99
CA GLU A 610 7.63 -9.57 -42.52
C GLU A 610 8.37 -8.69 -41.48
N ASP A 611 8.49 -7.38 -41.70
CA ASP A 611 9.03 -6.42 -40.72
C ASP A 611 8.20 -6.39 -39.42
N MET A 612 6.87 -6.39 -39.52
CA MET A 612 6.00 -6.48 -38.34
C MET A 612 6.15 -7.81 -37.59
N LYS A 613 6.48 -8.90 -38.30
CA LYS A 613 6.75 -10.21 -37.69
C LYS A 613 8.10 -10.22 -36.96
N THR A 614 9.17 -9.69 -37.56
CA THR A 614 10.48 -9.61 -36.90
C THR A 614 10.44 -8.64 -35.70
N LEU A 615 9.76 -7.51 -35.81
CA LEU A 615 9.50 -6.61 -34.67
C LEU A 615 8.66 -7.26 -33.58
N SER A 616 7.68 -8.10 -33.93
CA SER A 616 6.92 -8.88 -32.94
C SER A 616 7.79 -9.93 -32.24
N GLU A 617 8.66 -10.63 -32.98
CA GLU A 617 9.59 -11.60 -32.42
C GLU A 617 10.61 -10.92 -31.50
N GLU A 618 11.18 -9.77 -31.89
CA GLU A 618 12.07 -8.98 -31.04
C GLU A 618 11.36 -8.41 -29.81
N LYS A 619 10.12 -7.90 -29.93
CA LYS A 619 9.32 -7.47 -28.77
C LYS A 619 9.15 -8.62 -27.76
N THR A 620 8.80 -9.82 -28.20
CA THR A 620 8.71 -10.99 -27.29
C THR A 620 10.05 -11.46 -26.74
N ARG A 621 11.17 -11.09 -27.36
CA ARG A 621 12.52 -11.31 -26.82
C ARG A 621 12.81 -10.31 -25.70
N LEU A 622 12.56 -9.02 -25.93
CA LEU A 622 12.74 -7.94 -24.96
C LEU A 622 11.81 -8.10 -23.74
N GLU A 623 10.57 -8.56 -23.93
CA GLU A 623 9.64 -8.88 -22.83
C GLU A 623 10.19 -10.00 -21.92
N LYS A 624 10.84 -11.02 -22.48
CA LYS A 624 11.52 -12.07 -21.70
C LYS A 624 12.83 -11.62 -21.07
N GLU A 625 13.59 -10.78 -21.76
CA GLU A 625 14.80 -10.16 -21.19
C GLU A 625 14.42 -9.30 -19.97
N MET A 626 13.36 -8.49 -20.07
CA MET A 626 12.73 -7.76 -18.95
C MET A 626 12.31 -8.70 -17.80
N GLU A 627 11.53 -9.75 -18.09
CA GLU A 627 11.04 -10.70 -17.08
C GLU A 627 12.20 -11.36 -16.31
N THR A 628 13.22 -11.87 -17.03
CA THR A 628 14.41 -12.46 -16.38
C THR A 628 15.32 -11.45 -15.68
N MET A 629 15.22 -10.14 -15.98
CA MET A 629 15.91 -9.10 -15.21
C MET A 629 15.15 -8.75 -13.93
N GLN A 630 13.81 -8.77 -13.97
CA GLN A 630 12.97 -8.58 -12.79
C GLN A 630 13.07 -9.76 -11.80
N GLU A 631 13.11 -11.00 -12.29
CA GLU A 631 13.40 -12.18 -11.45
C GLU A 631 14.75 -12.08 -10.74
N LYS A 632 15.80 -11.61 -11.43
CA LYS A 632 17.14 -11.38 -10.83
C LYS A 632 17.09 -10.30 -9.77
N LEU A 633 16.41 -9.18 -10.04
CA LEU A 633 16.27 -8.08 -9.08
C LEU A 633 15.55 -8.55 -7.80
N GLU A 634 14.48 -9.34 -7.93
CA GLU A 634 13.83 -9.96 -6.77
C GLU A 634 14.74 -10.96 -6.02
N ALA A 635 15.51 -11.77 -6.74
CA ALA A 635 16.46 -12.70 -6.12
C ALA A 635 17.57 -11.98 -5.34
N GLU A 636 18.07 -10.86 -5.87
CA GLU A 636 19.11 -10.04 -5.24
C GLU A 636 18.56 -9.22 -4.07
N GLU A 637 17.33 -8.70 -4.16
CA GLU A 637 16.63 -8.06 -3.04
C GLU A 637 16.35 -9.06 -1.88
N ARG A 638 15.95 -10.30 -2.20
CA ARG A 638 15.81 -11.40 -1.22
C ARG A 638 17.17 -11.77 -0.60
N SER A 639 18.27 -11.69 -1.38
CA SER A 639 19.63 -11.89 -0.88
C SER A 639 20.04 -10.80 0.11
N ALA A 640 19.83 -9.52 -0.24
CA ALA A 640 20.12 -8.38 0.62
C ALA A 640 19.32 -8.42 1.94
N LYS A 641 18.02 -8.72 1.88
CA LYS A 641 17.17 -8.91 3.08
C LYS A 641 17.71 -10.03 3.98
N ARG A 642 18.25 -11.12 3.41
CA ARG A 642 18.86 -12.21 4.16
C ARG A 642 20.21 -11.83 4.78
N ALA A 643 21.01 -11.00 4.10
CA ALA A 643 22.27 -10.48 4.63
C ALA A 643 22.03 -9.58 5.85
N VAL A 644 21.13 -8.59 5.74
CA VAL A 644 20.77 -7.68 6.85
C VAL A 644 20.22 -8.46 8.06
N PHE A 645 19.41 -9.50 7.83
CA PHE A 645 18.94 -10.37 8.91
C PHE A 645 20.08 -11.12 9.62
N LEU A 646 21.03 -11.67 8.85
CA LEU A 646 22.22 -12.34 9.41
C LEU A 646 23.09 -11.37 10.20
N GLU A 647 23.29 -10.16 9.69
CA GLU A 647 24.09 -9.10 10.34
C GLU A 647 23.45 -8.64 11.65
N SER A 648 22.13 -8.45 11.69
CA SER A 648 21.38 -8.18 12.93
C SER A 648 21.52 -9.30 13.98
N GLN A 649 21.53 -10.56 13.55
CA GLN A 649 21.77 -11.70 14.46
C GLN A 649 23.22 -11.77 14.94
N LEU A 650 24.18 -11.41 14.08
CA LEU A 650 25.61 -11.36 14.41
C LEU A 650 25.90 -10.20 15.38
N GLU A 651 25.24 -9.05 15.25
CA GLU A 651 25.36 -7.95 16.21
C GLU A 651 24.78 -8.31 17.59
N LYS A 652 23.64 -9.01 17.66
CA LYS A 652 23.10 -9.56 18.91
C LYS A 652 24.07 -10.55 19.56
N SER A 653 24.68 -11.43 18.76
CA SER A 653 25.74 -12.34 19.22
C SER A 653 26.94 -11.57 19.76
N ASN A 654 27.40 -10.51 19.08
CA ASN A 654 28.50 -9.67 19.53
C ASN A 654 28.17 -8.88 20.82
N LYS A 655 26.92 -8.41 20.98
CA LYS A 655 26.43 -7.80 22.23
C LYS A 655 26.43 -8.80 23.38
N LEU A 656 25.97 -10.04 23.15
CA LEU A 656 26.01 -11.12 24.16
C LEU A 656 27.45 -11.53 24.51
N ILE A 657 28.35 -11.62 23.51
CA ILE A 657 29.77 -11.89 23.72
C ILE A 657 30.42 -10.77 24.56
N LYS A 658 30.10 -9.49 24.30
CA LYS A 658 30.57 -8.36 25.13
C LYS A 658 30.06 -8.42 26.57
N GLN A 659 28.83 -8.87 26.80
CA GLN A 659 28.28 -9.09 28.14
C GLN A 659 28.99 -10.25 28.85
N LEU A 660 29.22 -11.37 28.16
CA LEU A 660 29.94 -12.53 28.70
C LEU A 660 31.41 -12.23 29.00
N THR A 661 32.11 -11.42 28.18
CA THR A 661 33.48 -10.98 28.49
C THR A 661 33.52 -9.99 29.65
N ALA A 662 32.57 -9.06 29.77
CA ALA A 662 32.45 -8.18 30.93
C ALA A 662 32.25 -8.97 32.24
N VAL A 663 31.31 -9.92 32.26
CA VAL A 663 31.05 -10.78 33.43
C VAL A 663 32.26 -11.65 33.78
N THR A 664 32.97 -12.21 32.80
CA THR A 664 34.19 -13.00 33.07
C THR A 664 35.36 -12.13 33.53
N THR A 665 35.47 -10.86 33.10
CA THR A 665 36.44 -9.92 33.69
C THR A 665 36.08 -9.54 35.13
N GLU A 666 34.81 -9.31 35.46
CA GLU A 666 34.38 -9.09 36.85
C GLU A 666 34.64 -10.30 37.75
N GLN A 667 34.34 -11.51 37.27
CA GLN A 667 34.61 -12.75 37.99
C GLN A 667 36.10 -12.94 38.22
N LYS A 668 36.94 -12.61 37.23
CA LYS A 668 38.39 -12.64 37.39
C LYS A 668 38.86 -11.60 38.41
N GLU A 669 38.40 -10.35 38.34
CA GLU A 669 38.74 -9.34 39.35
C GLU A 669 38.32 -9.75 40.77
N ARG A 670 37.16 -10.42 40.93
CA ARG A 670 36.73 -10.98 42.23
C ARG A 670 37.67 -12.10 42.68
N ALA A 671 38.11 -12.99 41.78
CA ALA A 671 39.08 -14.04 42.09
C ALA A 671 40.46 -13.47 42.48
N ASP A 672 41.00 -12.54 41.69
CA ASP A 672 42.29 -11.88 41.95
C ASP A 672 42.26 -11.13 43.31
N LYS A 673 41.14 -10.46 43.64
CA LYS A 673 40.91 -9.81 44.94
C LYS A 673 40.78 -10.83 46.09
N MET A 674 40.12 -11.96 45.85
CA MET A 674 39.98 -13.04 46.85
C MET A 674 41.31 -13.72 47.16
N GLU A 675 42.13 -14.01 46.15
CA GLU A 675 43.48 -14.55 46.31
C GLU A 675 44.38 -13.58 47.09
N ALA A 676 44.29 -12.27 46.80
CA ALA A 676 45.00 -11.23 47.57
C ALA A 676 44.59 -11.20 49.06
N THR A 677 43.30 -11.33 49.39
CA THR A 677 42.86 -11.44 50.80
C THR A 677 43.31 -12.73 51.47
N LEU A 678 43.22 -13.88 50.79
CA LEU A 678 43.70 -15.17 51.33
C LEU A 678 45.21 -15.13 51.62
N LYS A 679 45.98 -14.48 50.74
CA LYS A 679 47.42 -14.29 50.93
C LYS A 679 47.74 -13.38 52.13
N ALA A 680 47.07 -12.24 52.26
CA ALA A 680 47.23 -11.36 53.42
C ALA A 680 46.83 -12.04 54.74
N GLN A 681 45.79 -12.88 54.72
CA GLN A 681 45.39 -13.68 55.87
C GLN A 681 46.44 -14.74 56.23
N ALA A 682 47.00 -15.44 55.24
CA ALA A 682 48.10 -16.40 55.45
C ALA A 682 49.36 -15.71 56.01
N GLU A 683 49.71 -14.52 55.51
CA GLU A 683 50.81 -13.72 56.04
C GLU A 683 50.56 -13.36 57.53
N SER A 684 49.35 -12.92 57.89
CA SER A 684 48.95 -12.66 59.29
C SER A 684 48.97 -13.92 60.19
N GLU A 685 48.65 -15.10 59.64
CA GLU A 685 48.80 -16.37 60.36
C GLU A 685 50.27 -16.73 60.59
N THR A 686 51.17 -16.49 59.61
CA THR A 686 52.61 -16.70 59.83
C THR A 686 53.18 -15.76 60.90
N GLU A 687 52.72 -14.52 60.95
CA GLU A 687 53.09 -13.56 62.00
C GLU A 687 52.54 -13.97 63.38
N ASN A 688 51.32 -14.51 63.45
CA ASN A 688 50.78 -15.13 64.66
C ASN A 688 51.60 -16.36 65.11
N VAL A 689 52.11 -17.16 64.18
CA VAL A 689 52.96 -18.33 64.48
C VAL A 689 54.34 -17.89 64.99
N THR A 690 54.96 -16.86 64.40
CA THR A 690 56.24 -16.32 64.92
C THR A 690 56.06 -15.60 66.26
N LEU A 691 54.97 -14.87 66.48
CA LEU A 691 54.62 -14.31 67.80
C LEU A 691 54.40 -15.39 68.87
N LYS A 692 53.68 -16.48 68.55
CA LYS A 692 53.56 -17.64 69.45
C LYS A 692 54.93 -18.25 69.76
N ARG A 693 55.80 -18.36 68.76
CA ARG A 693 57.17 -18.88 68.92
C ARG A 693 58.03 -17.99 69.83
N THR A 694 58.08 -16.67 69.60
CA THR A 694 58.87 -15.76 70.45
C THR A 694 58.34 -15.73 71.88
N VAL A 695 57.01 -15.84 72.08
CA VAL A 695 56.42 -16.02 73.42
C VAL A 695 56.87 -17.34 74.08
N THR A 696 57.02 -18.44 73.34
CA THR A 696 57.59 -19.68 73.90
C THR A 696 59.09 -19.58 74.19
N GLU A 697 59.86 -18.90 73.34
CA GLU A 697 61.30 -18.69 73.55
C GLU A 697 61.57 -17.77 74.75
N LEU A 698 60.78 -16.70 74.93
CA LEU A 698 60.83 -15.84 76.12
C LEU A 698 60.44 -16.58 77.41
N LYS A 699 59.46 -17.49 77.36
CA LYS A 699 59.11 -18.36 78.50
C LYS A 699 60.23 -19.33 78.87
N ALA A 700 60.88 -19.93 77.87
CA ALA A 700 62.06 -20.77 78.09
C ALA A 700 63.23 -19.98 78.69
N ALA A 701 63.52 -18.78 78.16
CA ALA A 701 64.56 -17.90 78.69
C ALA A 701 64.27 -17.44 80.14
N LEU A 702 63.00 -17.22 80.49
CA LEU A 702 62.58 -16.92 81.85
C LEU A 702 62.86 -18.10 82.80
N GLN A 703 62.47 -19.32 82.43
CA GLN A 703 62.78 -20.52 83.22
C GLN A 703 64.29 -20.80 83.32
N GLU A 704 65.06 -20.48 82.29
CA GLU A 704 66.52 -20.61 82.32
C GLU A 704 67.16 -19.55 83.24
N ALA A 705 66.61 -18.33 83.29
CA ALA A 705 67.02 -17.30 84.24
C ALA A 705 66.66 -17.68 85.69
N GLU A 706 65.47 -18.24 85.92
CA GLU A 706 65.06 -18.79 87.23
C GLU A 706 66.01 -19.92 87.66
N ALA A 707 66.32 -20.87 86.77
CA ALA A 707 67.26 -21.96 87.04
C ALA A 707 68.69 -21.48 87.33
N LYS A 708 69.17 -20.45 86.62
CA LYS A 708 70.48 -19.82 86.87
C LYS A 708 70.51 -19.03 88.18
N SER A 709 69.38 -18.44 88.59
CA SER A 709 69.25 -17.80 89.91
C SER A 709 69.33 -18.83 91.05
N ALA A 710 68.70 -20.00 90.87
CA ALA A 710 68.76 -21.11 91.83
C ALA A 710 70.17 -21.73 91.95
N ALA A 711 70.98 -21.67 90.90
CA ALA A 711 72.36 -22.19 90.90
C ALA A 711 73.38 -21.33 91.68
N THR A 712 73.01 -20.14 92.15
CA THR A 712 73.98 -19.13 92.65
C THR A 712 73.71 -18.69 94.10
N SER A 713 73.71 -19.64 95.05
CA SER A 713 73.77 -19.29 96.49
C SER A 713 74.62 -20.27 97.32
N SER A 714 75.68 -19.76 97.96
CA SER A 714 76.60 -20.54 98.82
C SER A 714 76.02 -20.84 100.22
N ASN A 715 74.75 -20.53 100.45
CA ASN A 715 74.16 -20.45 101.80
C ASN A 715 73.39 -21.73 102.20
N THR A 716 73.25 -22.70 101.30
CA THR A 716 72.47 -23.93 101.52
C THR A 716 73.11 -24.87 102.55
N VAL A 717 74.44 -24.98 102.57
CA VAL A 717 75.17 -25.86 103.49
C VAL A 717 75.05 -25.40 104.95
N GLU A 718 75.11 -24.08 105.20
CA GLU A 718 74.88 -23.54 106.55
C GLU A 718 73.41 -23.66 106.98
N LEU A 719 72.47 -23.48 106.04
CA LEU A 719 71.04 -23.70 106.29
C LEU A 719 70.72 -25.15 106.69
N ASP A 720 71.34 -26.15 106.07
CA ASP A 720 71.09 -27.56 106.44
C ASP A 720 71.81 -27.97 107.74
N GLN A 721 72.96 -27.37 108.08
CA GLN A 721 73.53 -27.51 109.43
C GLN A 721 72.68 -26.85 110.51
N LEU A 722 72.08 -25.69 110.21
CA LEU A 722 71.12 -25.03 111.11
C LEU A 722 69.82 -25.83 111.23
N ARG A 723 69.27 -26.36 110.13
CA ARG A 723 68.11 -27.27 110.16
C ARG A 723 68.38 -28.56 110.92
N SER A 724 69.59 -29.12 110.81
CA SER A 724 69.99 -30.28 111.63
C SER A 724 69.90 -29.96 113.13
N LYS A 725 70.46 -28.82 113.56
CA LYS A 725 70.35 -28.33 114.94
C LYS A 725 68.90 -27.97 115.34
N LEU A 726 68.11 -27.43 114.42
CA LEU A 726 66.70 -27.13 114.63
C LEU A 726 65.91 -28.43 114.84
N CYS A 727 66.19 -29.47 114.06
CA CYS A 727 65.56 -30.79 114.18
C CYS A 727 66.03 -31.60 115.41
N SER A 728 67.19 -31.29 116.01
CA SER A 728 67.54 -31.79 117.35
C SER A 728 66.81 -30.99 118.44
N LEU A 729 66.76 -29.65 118.33
CA LEU A 729 66.06 -28.80 119.29
C LEU A 729 64.53 -28.99 119.25
N GLU A 730 63.96 -29.40 118.11
CA GLU A 730 62.56 -29.83 118.00
C GLU A 730 62.32 -31.21 118.61
N ARG A 731 63.30 -32.12 118.59
CA ARG A 731 63.23 -33.37 119.37
C ARG A 731 63.29 -33.10 120.87
N ASP A 732 64.18 -32.22 121.31
CA ASP A 732 64.25 -31.83 122.72
C ASP A 732 63.04 -31.00 123.15
N ARG A 733 62.49 -30.14 122.28
CA ARG A 733 61.22 -29.43 122.52
C ARG A 733 60.04 -30.38 122.57
N THR A 734 59.90 -31.33 121.65
CA THR A 734 58.80 -32.32 121.69
C THR A 734 58.96 -33.28 122.86
N ARG A 735 60.19 -33.56 123.33
CA ARG A 735 60.45 -34.30 124.56
C ARG A 735 60.09 -33.50 125.82
N LEU A 736 60.42 -32.21 125.87
CA LEU A 736 59.99 -31.30 126.95
C LEU A 736 58.48 -31.07 126.95
N GLU A 737 57.85 -30.97 125.78
CA GLU A 737 56.39 -30.89 125.65
C GLU A 737 55.75 -32.24 125.99
N GLN A 738 56.42 -33.39 125.76
CA GLN A 738 55.98 -34.70 126.25
C GLN A 738 56.09 -34.83 127.77
N ASP A 739 57.20 -34.43 128.40
CA ASP A 739 57.30 -34.48 129.87
C ASP A 739 56.42 -33.41 130.56
N LYS A 740 56.20 -32.25 129.92
CA LYS A 740 55.18 -31.27 130.33
C LYS A 740 53.77 -31.83 130.21
N THR A 741 53.37 -32.34 129.04
CA THR A 741 52.03 -32.93 128.86
C THR A 741 51.83 -34.18 129.70
N ARG A 742 52.89 -34.91 130.07
CA ARG A 742 52.87 -36.04 131.02
C ARG A 742 52.71 -35.59 132.48
N LEU A 743 53.26 -34.45 132.86
CA LEU A 743 52.96 -33.81 134.15
C LEU A 743 51.53 -33.25 134.16
N GLU A 744 51.08 -32.65 133.05
CA GLU A 744 49.72 -32.15 132.89
C GLU A 744 48.68 -33.29 132.84
N THR A 745 48.97 -34.45 132.23
CA THR A 745 48.09 -35.63 132.32
C THR A 745 48.13 -36.28 133.70
N GLN A 746 49.27 -36.33 134.41
CA GLN A 746 49.26 -36.72 135.82
C GLN A 746 48.42 -35.78 136.70
N VAL A 747 48.29 -34.50 136.34
CA VAL A 747 47.45 -33.51 137.04
C VAL A 747 45.98 -33.53 136.58
N THR A 748 45.68 -33.98 135.36
CA THR A 748 44.31 -33.97 134.78
C THR A 748 43.63 -35.35 134.71
N GLU A 749 44.35 -36.46 134.58
CA GLU A 749 43.78 -37.81 134.66
C GLU A 749 43.44 -38.22 136.10
N LEU A 750 44.02 -37.54 137.11
CA LEU A 750 43.51 -37.51 138.48
C LEU A 750 42.22 -36.66 138.65
N LYS A 751 41.69 -36.06 137.57
CA LYS A 751 40.47 -35.25 137.53
C LYS A 751 39.47 -35.71 136.44
N GLN A 752 39.18 -37.01 136.44
CA GLN A 752 38.10 -37.69 135.68
C GLN A 752 38.43 -37.81 134.17
N THR A 753 38.59 -38.99 133.53
CA THR A 753 37.76 -40.20 133.43
C THR A 753 36.30 -40.01 132.99
N LYS A 754 36.05 -39.93 131.65
CA LYS A 754 35.19 -40.87 130.85
C LYS A 754 34.85 -40.39 129.41
N SER A 755 34.51 -41.36 128.54
CA SER A 755 33.83 -41.28 127.21
C SER A 755 34.55 -40.53 126.06
N THR A 756 34.91 -41.08 124.87
CA THR A 756 34.25 -41.91 123.81
C THR A 756 33.38 -41.10 122.81
N THR A 757 33.32 -41.30 121.47
CA THR A 757 34.05 -42.17 120.50
C THR A 757 33.66 -41.86 119.02
N ALA A 758 34.61 -41.95 118.05
CA ALA A 758 34.45 -42.13 116.57
C ALA A 758 33.71 -41.00 115.74
N THR A 759 33.58 -40.99 114.38
CA THR A 759 33.78 -42.02 113.30
C THR A 759 33.97 -41.41 111.87
N SER A 760 34.67 -42.09 110.94
CA SER A 760 34.38 -42.19 109.46
C SER A 760 34.52 -40.93 108.54
N ASN A 761 34.41 -40.88 107.18
CA ASN A 761 34.65 -41.76 105.98
C ASN A 761 34.51 -40.88 104.68
N THR A 762 34.62 -41.29 103.38
CA THR A 762 35.65 -42.04 102.57
C THR A 762 35.39 -41.89 101.04
N SER A 763 36.43 -41.48 100.25
CA SER A 763 36.89 -42.10 98.96
C SER A 763 35.98 -42.07 97.67
N SER A 764 36.35 -42.45 96.42
CA SER A 764 37.60 -42.97 95.74
C SER A 764 37.48 -43.14 94.18
N SER A 765 38.62 -43.23 93.46
CA SER A 765 38.87 -44.02 92.19
C SER A 765 38.31 -43.54 90.81
N SER A 766 38.75 -43.92 89.57
CA SER A 766 39.94 -44.63 88.95
C SER A 766 39.79 -44.70 87.39
N VAL A 767 40.71 -45.12 86.47
CA VAL A 767 42.18 -44.94 86.19
C VAL A 767 42.61 -45.72 84.90
N ALA A 768 43.50 -45.17 84.03
CA ALA A 768 44.35 -45.83 82.96
C ALA A 768 43.68 -46.49 81.70
N SER A 769 44.35 -46.84 80.55
CA SER A 769 45.55 -46.34 79.79
C SER A 769 45.74 -47.06 78.40
N ASN A 770 46.52 -46.46 77.48
CA ASN A 770 47.30 -47.03 76.32
C ASN A 770 46.65 -47.74 75.09
N GLY A 771 47.02 -47.31 73.85
CA GLY A 771 48.01 -48.08 73.04
C GLY A 771 47.83 -48.46 71.54
N VAL A 772 48.33 -47.63 70.59
CA VAL A 772 49.20 -47.98 69.41
C VAL A 772 48.65 -48.63 68.09
N LYS A 773 48.96 -47.95 66.94
CA LYS A 773 49.24 -48.38 65.51
C LYS A 773 48.15 -48.61 64.41
N GLU A 774 48.25 -47.73 63.39
CA GLU A 774 48.45 -47.94 61.92
C GLU A 774 47.38 -48.42 60.89
N GLN A 775 47.36 -47.65 59.78
CA GLN A 775 47.01 -47.96 58.36
C GLN A 775 45.54 -48.22 57.95
N GLY A 776 45.08 -47.48 56.92
CA GLY A 776 43.79 -47.67 56.24
C GLY A 776 43.49 -46.55 55.22
N ALA A 777 43.30 -46.90 53.95
CA ALA A 777 43.24 -45.97 52.82
C ALA A 777 41.96 -45.11 52.70
N GLY A 778 42.13 -43.94 52.06
CA GLY A 778 41.41 -43.68 50.80
C GLY A 778 40.05 -42.97 50.83
N ASP A 779 40.05 -41.74 50.31
CA ASP A 779 38.97 -41.12 49.54
C ASP A 779 37.56 -41.01 50.16
N THR A 780 37.38 -39.99 51.01
CA THR A 780 36.06 -39.49 51.45
C THR A 780 35.95 -37.95 51.46
N SER A 781 37.01 -37.23 51.03
CA SER A 781 37.05 -35.75 50.99
C SER A 781 35.95 -35.18 50.11
N ASP A 782 35.85 -35.70 48.89
CA ASP A 782 35.05 -35.04 47.86
C ASP A 782 33.57 -35.42 47.99
N VAL A 783 33.26 -36.57 48.59
CA VAL A 783 31.89 -36.91 49.01
C VAL A 783 31.42 -35.99 50.14
N ALA A 784 32.26 -35.65 51.12
CA ALA A 784 31.89 -34.72 52.18
C ALA A 784 31.65 -33.30 51.62
N LYS A 785 32.54 -32.81 50.74
CA LYS A 785 32.36 -31.52 50.06
C LYS A 785 31.13 -31.50 49.14
N LEU A 786 30.90 -32.55 48.36
CA LEU A 786 29.72 -32.65 47.50
C LEU A 786 28.42 -32.70 48.32
N ILE A 787 28.44 -33.22 49.55
CA ILE A 787 27.30 -33.12 50.48
C ILE A 787 27.14 -31.69 50.99
N GLU A 788 28.21 -31.00 51.42
CA GLU A 788 28.13 -29.59 51.82
C GLU A 788 27.69 -28.67 50.67
N GLU A 789 28.19 -28.87 49.45
CA GLU A 789 27.78 -28.13 48.25
C GLU A 789 26.33 -28.44 47.85
N LYS A 790 25.90 -29.70 47.96
CA LYS A 790 24.50 -30.12 47.70
C LYS A 790 23.53 -29.61 48.76
N ASP A 791 23.92 -29.57 50.03
CA ASP A 791 23.11 -29.00 51.13
C ASP A 791 23.11 -27.46 51.07
N PHE A 792 24.21 -26.83 50.64
CA PHE A 792 24.26 -25.40 50.35
C PHE A 792 23.39 -25.05 49.12
N ALA A 793 23.43 -25.85 48.06
CA ALA A 793 22.54 -25.70 46.91
C ALA A 793 21.07 -25.93 47.28
N GLU A 794 20.74 -26.93 48.09
CA GLU A 794 19.39 -27.10 48.65
C GLU A 794 19.01 -25.92 49.57
N SER A 795 19.95 -25.31 50.30
CA SER A 795 19.66 -24.11 51.09
C SER A 795 19.33 -22.91 50.19
N GLN A 796 20.03 -22.74 49.07
CA GLN A 796 19.71 -21.70 48.08
C GLN A 796 18.40 -21.99 47.35
N VAL A 797 18.12 -23.24 46.98
CA VAL A 797 16.86 -23.65 46.36
C VAL A 797 15.70 -23.48 47.33
N ASN A 798 15.86 -23.79 48.62
CA ASN A 798 14.84 -23.55 49.63
C ASN A 798 14.65 -22.06 49.94
N PHE A 799 15.70 -21.26 49.93
CA PHE A 799 15.62 -19.80 50.04
C PHE A 799 14.92 -19.17 48.82
N LEU A 800 15.26 -19.60 47.61
CA LEU A 800 14.59 -19.20 46.38
C LEU A 800 13.13 -19.68 46.35
N ASN A 801 12.82 -20.89 46.81
CA ASN A 801 11.44 -21.37 46.95
C ASN A 801 10.67 -20.57 48.02
N SER A 802 11.33 -20.10 49.08
CA SER A 802 10.73 -19.18 50.06
C SER A 802 10.45 -17.80 49.45
N ILE A 803 11.39 -17.26 48.67
CA ILE A 803 11.19 -15.99 47.93
C ILE A 803 10.11 -16.15 46.86
N ILE A 804 10.06 -17.27 46.14
CA ILE A 804 9.02 -17.56 45.15
C ILE A 804 7.67 -17.75 45.84
N ALA A 805 7.62 -18.39 47.01
CA ALA A 805 6.40 -18.51 47.80
C ALA A 805 5.92 -17.16 48.36
N ASP A 806 6.82 -16.29 48.83
CA ASP A 806 6.47 -14.95 49.29
C ASP A 806 6.19 -13.98 48.14
N GLN A 807 6.81 -14.13 46.97
CA GLN A 807 6.43 -13.40 45.75
C GLN A 807 5.10 -13.89 45.19
N GLN A 808 4.81 -15.20 45.21
CA GLN A 808 3.50 -15.72 44.83
C GLN A 808 2.42 -15.30 45.82
N ARG A 809 2.72 -15.31 47.13
CA ARG A 809 1.84 -14.78 48.18
C ARG A 809 1.61 -13.28 48.00
N SER A 810 2.67 -12.50 47.75
CA SER A 810 2.59 -11.05 47.50
C SER A 810 1.88 -10.73 46.19
N LEU A 811 2.00 -11.57 45.15
CA LEU A 811 1.23 -11.44 43.90
C LEU A 811 -0.24 -11.82 44.10
N GLU A 812 -0.56 -12.86 44.88
CA GLU A 812 -1.94 -13.21 45.21
C GLU A 812 -2.57 -12.16 46.15
N GLU A 813 -1.78 -11.55 47.04
CA GLU A 813 -2.15 -10.44 47.91
C GLU A 813 -2.36 -9.14 47.11
N LEU A 814 -1.44 -8.76 46.20
CA LEU A 814 -1.65 -7.66 45.26
C LEU A 814 -2.88 -7.90 44.39
N LYS A 815 -3.10 -9.13 43.93
CA LYS A 815 -4.25 -9.49 43.08
C LYS A 815 -5.56 -9.53 43.88
N SER A 816 -5.51 -9.85 45.17
CA SER A 816 -6.63 -9.67 46.10
C SER A 816 -6.92 -8.19 46.32
N THR A 817 -5.87 -7.38 46.56
CA THR A 817 -5.97 -5.93 46.82
C THR A 817 -6.45 -5.18 45.58
N VAL A 818 -5.97 -5.54 44.39
CA VAL A 818 -6.45 -5.03 43.10
C VAL A 818 -7.92 -5.42 42.91
N LYS A 819 -8.29 -6.67 43.15
CA LYS A 819 -9.69 -7.11 43.03
C LYS A 819 -10.63 -6.43 44.05
N GLU A 820 -10.13 -6.14 45.25
CA GLU A 820 -10.82 -5.41 46.30
C GLU A 820 -10.94 -3.91 45.97
N LEU A 821 -9.91 -3.32 45.35
CA LEU A 821 -9.94 -1.96 44.79
C LEU A 821 -10.83 -1.86 43.54
N GLU A 822 -10.88 -2.87 42.68
CA GLU A 822 -11.79 -2.96 41.52
C GLU A 822 -13.26 -3.06 41.97
N THR A 823 -13.55 -3.78 43.06
CA THR A 823 -14.89 -3.79 43.66
C THR A 823 -15.21 -2.48 44.38
N ASN A 824 -14.29 -1.95 45.19
CA ASN A 824 -14.53 -0.73 45.98
C ASN A 824 -14.62 0.53 45.10
N SER A 825 -13.82 0.64 44.04
CA SER A 825 -13.89 1.74 43.06
C SER A 825 -15.20 1.76 42.27
N ARG A 826 -15.97 0.67 42.30
CA ARG A 826 -17.30 0.57 41.67
C ARG A 826 -18.46 0.86 42.64
N THR A 827 -18.16 1.18 43.89
CA THR A 827 -19.11 1.68 44.90
C THR A 827 -18.63 3.01 45.49
N GLY A 828 -18.80 4.09 44.70
CA GLY A 828 -18.85 5.44 45.26
C GLY A 828 -19.89 5.51 46.37
N ILE A 829 -19.51 6.08 47.52
CA ILE A 829 -20.22 5.88 48.79
C ILE A 829 -21.61 6.53 48.78
N ILE A 830 -22.66 5.70 48.84
CA ILE A 830 -23.97 6.11 49.36
C ILE A 830 -23.97 5.82 50.87
N GLY A 831 -24.02 6.89 51.68
CA GLY A 831 -24.12 6.77 53.13
C GLY A 831 -25.51 6.37 53.59
N ALA A 832 -25.67 5.16 54.13
CA ALA A 832 -26.87 4.75 54.85
C ALA A 832 -26.66 4.93 56.37
N VAL A 833 -27.49 5.76 57.00
CA VAL A 833 -27.40 6.07 58.44
C VAL A 833 -28.07 4.97 59.27
N SER A 834 -27.47 4.62 60.42
CA SER A 834 -28.19 3.96 61.52
C SER A 834 -27.81 4.60 62.86
N SER A 835 -28.68 4.44 63.85
CA SER A 835 -28.68 5.26 65.07
C SER A 835 -27.83 4.68 66.19
N GLU A 836 -26.78 5.39 66.60
CA GLU A 836 -26.65 5.95 67.97
C GLU A 836 -25.47 6.95 68.03
N GLY A 837 -25.60 8.01 68.84
CA GLY A 837 -24.90 9.26 68.58
C GLY A 837 -23.55 9.47 69.29
N LYS A 838 -22.49 9.76 68.52
CA LYS A 838 -21.37 10.60 68.96
C LYS A 838 -20.68 11.28 67.77
N VAL A 839 -20.32 12.56 67.92
CA VAL A 839 -19.77 13.39 66.83
C VAL A 839 -18.29 13.68 67.06
N VAL A 840 -17.44 13.34 66.08
CA VAL A 840 -16.08 13.88 65.87
C VAL A 840 -15.88 14.00 64.36
N ALA A 841 -15.16 15.01 63.87
CA ALA A 841 -15.06 15.34 62.44
C ALA A 841 -13.64 15.10 61.88
N GLY A 842 -13.52 14.93 60.56
CA GLY A 842 -12.25 15.18 59.87
C GLY A 842 -11.88 14.27 58.70
N THR A 843 -12.55 14.38 57.56
CA THR A 843 -11.93 14.09 56.24
C THR A 843 -12.71 14.84 55.15
N ARG A 844 -12.00 15.51 54.23
CA ARG A 844 -12.63 16.34 53.19
C ARG A 844 -12.70 15.57 51.87
N VAL A 845 -13.88 15.51 51.27
CA VAL A 845 -14.02 15.22 49.84
C VAL A 845 -13.46 16.41 49.07
N ILE A 846 -12.57 16.16 48.11
CA ILE A 846 -12.10 17.20 47.18
C ILE A 846 -13.17 17.34 46.10
N THR A 847 -13.98 18.39 46.19
CA THR A 847 -14.84 18.83 45.09
C THR A 847 -13.99 19.39 43.96
N PRO A 848 -14.38 19.23 42.68
CA PRO A 848 -13.78 19.98 41.58
C PRO A 848 -13.81 21.48 41.90
N ARG A 849 -12.69 22.17 41.65
CA ARG A 849 -12.60 23.61 41.83
C ARG A 849 -13.35 24.32 40.72
N LEU A 850 -14.14 25.32 41.06
CA LEU A 850 -14.77 26.20 40.07
C LEU A 850 -13.72 27.21 39.59
N PHE A 851 -13.76 27.58 38.31
CA PHE A 851 -12.90 28.59 37.72
C PHE A 851 -13.72 29.43 36.74
N CYS A 852 -13.48 30.74 36.75
CA CYS A 852 -14.19 31.68 35.90
C CYS A 852 -13.22 32.35 34.92
N ASP A 853 -13.27 31.91 33.66
CA ASP A 853 -12.43 32.38 32.54
C ASP A 853 -12.61 33.90 32.24
N ILE A 854 -13.66 34.53 32.78
CA ILE A 854 -14.00 35.95 32.55
C ILE A 854 -13.35 36.88 33.60
N CYS A 855 -12.83 36.34 34.70
CA CYS A 855 -12.17 37.14 35.74
C CYS A 855 -10.92 36.51 36.39
N ASP A 856 -10.50 35.31 35.99
CA ASP A 856 -9.33 34.58 36.53
C ASP A 856 -9.40 34.33 38.06
N ILE A 857 -10.59 34.05 38.59
CA ILE A 857 -10.81 33.76 40.02
C ILE A 857 -11.25 32.30 40.20
N PHE A 858 -10.53 31.58 41.05
CA PHE A 858 -10.86 30.22 41.48
C PHE A 858 -11.85 30.19 42.65
N ASP A 859 -12.63 29.12 42.72
CA ASP A 859 -13.50 28.70 43.83
C ASP A 859 -14.60 29.73 44.24
N ALA A 860 -14.84 30.76 43.44
CA ALA A 860 -15.78 31.85 43.74
C ALA A 860 -17.14 31.75 43.02
N HIS A 861 -17.12 31.43 41.73
CA HIS A 861 -18.29 31.21 40.86
C HIS A 861 -17.86 30.44 39.61
N ASP A 862 -18.81 29.86 38.88
CA ASP A 862 -18.58 29.28 37.56
C ASP A 862 -18.63 30.37 36.47
N THR A 863 -18.14 30.08 35.26
CA THR A 863 -17.96 31.07 34.20
C THR A 863 -19.28 31.75 33.78
N ASP A 864 -20.38 31.00 33.67
CA ASP A 864 -21.70 31.53 33.26
C ASP A 864 -22.36 32.46 34.30
N ASP A 865 -21.96 32.39 35.58
CA ASP A 865 -22.50 33.21 36.68
C ASP A 865 -21.67 34.50 36.90
N CYS A 866 -20.77 34.87 35.98
CA CYS A 866 -19.83 35.96 36.21
C CYS A 866 -20.52 37.33 36.37
N PRO A 867 -20.32 38.08 37.48
CA PRO A 867 -20.91 39.40 37.66
C PRO A 867 -20.51 40.42 36.58
N ARG A 868 -19.36 40.22 35.91
CA ARG A 868 -18.92 41.03 34.77
C ARG A 868 -19.75 40.82 33.49
N GLN A 869 -20.41 39.67 33.38
CA GLN A 869 -21.24 39.27 32.22
C GLN A 869 -22.66 39.86 32.30
N ALA A 870 -23.10 40.29 33.49
CA ALA A 870 -24.40 40.91 33.75
C ALA A 870 -24.34 42.43 34.10
N GLY A 871 -23.15 42.98 34.31
CA GLY A 871 -22.95 44.38 34.74
C GLY A 871 -22.91 45.39 33.59
N GLY A 872 -24.03 46.06 33.33
CA GLY A 872 -24.08 47.19 32.39
C GLY A 872 -23.75 48.55 33.02
N ASP A 873 -22.84 49.28 32.37
CA ASP A 873 -22.71 50.75 32.36
C ASP A 873 -22.55 51.50 33.71
N ASP A 874 -21.32 51.49 34.27
CA ASP A 874 -20.72 52.68 34.90
C ASP A 874 -19.17 52.57 34.89
N SER A 875 -18.42 53.68 34.83
CA SER A 875 -16.95 53.69 34.84
C SER A 875 -16.31 55.06 35.15
N PRO A 876 -15.67 55.23 36.32
CA PRO A 876 -14.63 56.21 36.56
C PRO A 876 -13.21 55.64 36.28
N PRO A 877 -12.20 56.48 35.95
CA PRO A 877 -11.04 56.04 35.17
C PRO A 877 -9.82 55.61 36.01
N LEU A 878 -9.08 54.62 35.50
CA LEU A 878 -7.69 54.33 35.88
C LEU A 878 -6.79 54.22 34.64
N GLU A 879 -6.13 55.35 34.38
CA GLU A 879 -4.77 55.56 33.84
C GLU A 879 -4.26 54.75 32.64
N GLN A 880 -3.79 55.49 31.63
CA GLN A 880 -3.25 54.97 30.38
C GLN A 880 -1.78 54.54 30.53
N SER A 881 -1.43 53.35 30.03
CA SER A 881 -0.04 52.97 29.74
C SER A 881 0.09 52.40 28.32
N HIS A 882 0.48 53.28 27.39
CA HIS A 882 1.15 53.00 26.11
C HIS A 882 0.65 51.81 25.26
N VAL A 883 -0.47 52.00 24.55
CA VAL A 883 -0.70 51.26 23.29
C VAL A 883 0.27 51.80 22.24
N LEU A 884 1.27 51.02 21.86
CA LEU A 884 2.12 51.31 20.70
C LEU A 884 1.35 51.05 19.38
N PRO A 885 1.60 51.81 18.30
CA PRO A 885 0.91 51.62 17.02
C PRO A 885 1.18 50.25 16.41
N ARG A 886 0.18 49.70 15.70
CA ARG A 886 0.17 48.31 15.17
C ARG A 886 1.21 47.99 14.07
N ASN A 887 2.08 48.95 13.74
CA ASN A 887 3.18 48.86 12.77
C ASN A 887 4.53 49.30 13.38
N HIS A 888 4.72 49.20 14.70
CA HIS A 888 6.02 49.50 15.32
C HIS A 888 6.95 48.29 15.23
N GLU A 889 7.71 48.20 14.13
CA GLU A 889 8.81 47.24 14.00
C GLU A 889 9.86 47.49 15.10
N ARG A 890 10.37 46.42 15.69
CA ARG A 890 11.33 46.50 16.81
C ARG A 890 12.74 46.66 16.22
N PRO A 891 13.51 47.72 16.58
CA PRO A 891 14.87 47.92 16.11
C PRO A 891 15.73 46.66 16.24
N TYR A 892 16.34 46.27 15.13
CA TYR A 892 17.17 45.08 14.98
C TYR A 892 18.45 45.47 14.24
N CYS A 893 19.58 45.00 14.74
CA CYS A 893 20.87 45.27 14.15
C CYS A 893 21.37 44.05 13.37
N ASP A 894 21.47 44.19 12.04
CA ASP A 894 21.97 43.13 11.16
C ASP A 894 23.49 42.87 11.34
N THR A 895 24.22 43.79 11.97
CA THR A 895 25.68 43.66 12.21
C THR A 895 26.01 42.78 13.42
N CYS A 896 25.13 42.71 14.43
CA CYS A 896 25.34 41.92 15.66
C CYS A 896 24.17 41.01 16.04
N GLU A 897 23.16 40.88 15.17
CA GLU A 897 21.97 40.02 15.29
C GLU A 897 21.16 40.22 16.58
N MET A 898 21.25 41.41 17.19
CA MET A 898 20.58 41.77 18.45
C MET A 898 19.47 42.81 18.27
N PHE A 899 18.33 42.57 18.92
CA PHE A 899 17.23 43.53 19.00
C PHE A 899 17.46 44.59 20.10
N GLY A 900 17.38 45.86 19.74
CA GLY A 900 17.44 46.98 20.69
C GLY A 900 17.99 48.29 20.12
N HIS A 901 18.65 48.23 18.97
CA HIS A 901 19.11 49.36 18.17
C HIS A 901 19.03 48.96 16.68
N ASP A 902 19.04 49.94 15.78
CA ASP A 902 19.14 49.68 14.34
C ASP A 902 20.61 49.56 13.91
N THR A 903 20.85 48.87 12.80
CA THR A 903 22.18 48.61 12.19
C THR A 903 23.06 49.87 12.02
N ALA A 904 22.47 51.06 11.95
CA ALA A 904 23.19 52.33 11.81
C ALA A 904 23.79 52.90 13.11
N ASP A 905 23.31 52.45 14.28
CA ASP A 905 23.80 52.85 15.61
C ASP A 905 24.67 51.76 16.27
N CYS A 906 25.07 50.74 15.49
CA CYS A 906 25.96 49.68 15.95
C CYS A 906 27.40 50.19 16.12
N ASN A 907 28.12 49.68 17.13
CA ASN A 907 29.52 50.01 17.36
C ASN A 907 30.43 48.88 16.87
N ASP A 908 31.00 49.05 15.66
CA ASP A 908 31.75 48.04 14.88
C ASP A 908 33.02 47.45 15.55
N GLU A 909 33.33 47.79 16.80
CA GLU A 909 34.53 47.32 17.52
C GLU A 909 34.28 46.10 18.44
N GLU A 910 33.03 45.63 18.63
CA GLU A 910 32.68 44.48 19.50
C GLU A 910 31.94 43.33 18.77
N THR A 911 32.52 42.79 17.69
CA THR A 911 32.13 41.48 17.12
C THR A 911 33.09 40.36 17.54
N PHE A 912 32.56 39.17 17.85
CA PHE A 912 33.28 38.01 18.38
C PHE A 912 33.67 36.97 17.31
#